data_AF-A0AAV6CBU9-F1
#
_entry.id   AF-A0AAV6CBU9-F1
#
_cell.length_a   1.000
_cell.length_b   1.000
_cell.length_c   1.000
_cell.angle_alpha   90.00
_cell.angle_beta   90.00
_cell.angle_gamma   90.00
#
_symmetry.space_group_name_H-M   'P 1'
#
loop_
_entity.id
_entity.type
_entity.pdbx_description
1 polymer ?
#
loop_
_entity_poly.entity_id
_entity_poly.type
_entity_poly.pdbx_seq_one_letter_code
_entity_poly.pdbx_strand_id
1 'polypeptide(L)'
;MAACRALILRADAWLICFCLLGQAGLMDAAAAERARKGSVEGQAMVFLQGNCLGCHNSEKEKGGLQLQSREAAVKGGDSGAAIQPGKPEKSLLFQVLAPDADPHMPPKKQVSADDMALVRRWISKGAKWDEKALARSGSPRAVSLAPAPENYQPTLALALSPSASRLAVGRGSMLAIYDVSGTNLTLMREFPAHIDTVQAIAWHPNGTQLATGAFRETVLWDAAKGERIWTARSNLTDRVTALVFSRSGDKLYVAEGMAPAGASVRILQAESGVEERKWPAHTDTILALALDADEKRLATAGADNLVKIWDTQTSKQLTLLEGHTGAVTGIAFNSASNELASAALDHQLKIWDIGTRESVVDVLLQNASATTLVWTEEGKRIVAARDDGCISSWTDFKRHTGAQSSETANYRELLKSPEVLHALAVDAAGKRVFAAGESGVVHVTSFEGKWIGKLEAPALLAGGKGLAAGDEEASPSFVRDVLPVMARAGCMAGGCHAKPQGQNGFKLSVFSYDPAGDFREIVHEARGRRISPSAPEESLLLLKPTATVEHGGGKRFERGSDEYKLIAQWIRGGMIYQHTNEPALLAVRVQPAKAVYRANQSLQLKVEAQYKDGSSRDVTKLADFVSNEKEIATVSENGLVRAGKVSGESVIVARYMGFVDGSRVTIPAVKRAAAKTKAAWPGSNFIDRAAGAKFQELGLSPSELCTDAEFLRRSSLDTIGRLPTAKETETFLADTSQDKRARWVEHLLAHPAYADYWANKWADLLRPNPDRVGVKSVFVLDQWLREAFRKNMRYDEFAKAFLLVEGSNHRDGPAVVYRDRREPPELTTMFSQIFLGTRMECAKCHHHPTEKWTQEDFYQFAAYFGPVKQKGAGLSPPISAGFETFYFKPGETVKHPVTGAVMKPRALDAPGVEEAMDVDPREGLVAWTLDPKNPFFAKAAANRVWANFFGRGIVEPVDDFRVSNPPSNEPLLNALAEDFVANGYDLKQLMRTILNSRLYQLSSTPNESNLHDTRNFSRSYRRRLPAEALLDSINDVLGVTDTFNGCPPGTRAMQTWSYKVNSQFLDAFSRPNPSSDAPCERDTKTSVVQALHMMNSRALHSKLSNPQGRVKAWADSAKPPEEIVREAYLTALNRYPTEKELEVAKSIYKAPDAKRQGATEDLLWALLNSAEFVFNH
;
A
#
# COMPACT_ATOMS: atom_id res chain seq x y z
N MET A 1 -61.99 58.92 2.28
CA MET A 1 -62.53 58.63 3.63
C MET A 1 -63.43 57.41 3.51
N ALA A 2 -63.41 56.53 4.51
CA ALA A 2 -64.05 55.21 4.52
C ALA A 2 -63.42 54.14 3.60
N ALA A 3 -62.31 53.57 4.06
CA ALA A 3 -61.94 52.18 3.79
C ALA A 3 -61.27 51.62 5.06
N CYS A 4 -62.04 51.59 6.14
CA CYS A 4 -61.64 51.12 7.46
C CYS A 4 -62.54 49.93 7.82
N ARG A 5 -61.93 48.79 8.20
CA ARG A 5 -62.51 47.50 8.66
C ARG A 5 -62.68 46.40 7.59
N ALA A 6 -61.56 45.76 7.22
CA ALA A 6 -61.50 44.32 6.93
C ALA A 6 -60.04 43.81 6.86
N LEU A 7 -59.18 44.22 7.81
CA LEU A 7 -57.78 43.79 7.84
C LEU A 7 -57.22 43.76 9.27
N ILE A 8 -57.95 43.12 10.18
CA ILE A 8 -57.46 42.78 11.53
C ILE A 8 -58.06 41.42 11.87
N LEU A 9 -57.33 40.34 11.56
CA LEU A 9 -57.40 38.97 12.10
C LEU A 9 -56.59 38.03 11.19
N ARG A 10 -55.27 38.21 11.14
CA ARG A 10 -54.29 37.23 10.62
C ARG A 10 -52.83 37.69 10.87
N ALA A 11 -52.54 38.17 12.08
CA ALA A 11 -51.21 38.64 12.46
C ALA A 11 -50.67 38.09 13.80
N ASP A 12 -51.27 37.03 14.37
CA ASP A 12 -50.86 36.50 15.69
C ASP A 12 -50.31 35.06 15.70
N ALA A 13 -50.01 34.46 14.55
CA ALA A 13 -49.36 33.13 14.50
C ALA A 13 -47.85 33.16 14.21
N TRP A 14 -47.30 34.31 13.80
CA TRP A 14 -45.89 34.42 13.42
C TRP A 14 -44.97 35.00 14.51
N LEU A 15 -45.51 35.62 15.56
CA LEU A 15 -44.71 36.15 16.67
C LEU A 15 -44.41 35.12 17.78
N ILE A 16 -45.21 34.07 17.94
CA ILE A 16 -44.98 33.03 18.98
C ILE A 16 -43.93 32.00 18.53
N CYS A 17 -43.73 31.82 17.22
CA CYS A 17 -42.68 30.92 16.70
C CYS A 17 -41.26 31.51 16.83
N PHE A 18 -41.11 32.84 16.91
CA PHE A 18 -39.81 33.49 17.07
C PHE A 18 -39.31 33.52 18.53
N CYS A 19 -40.20 33.41 19.53
CA CYS A 19 -39.78 33.31 20.93
C CYS A 19 -39.37 31.88 21.34
N LEU A 20 -39.82 30.83 20.63
CA LEU A 20 -39.39 29.44 20.87
C LEU A 20 -38.14 29.04 20.06
N LEU A 21 -37.91 29.65 18.89
CA LEU A 21 -36.66 29.47 18.12
C LEU A 21 -35.46 30.22 18.74
N GLY A 22 -35.71 31.28 19.52
CA GLY A 22 -34.68 31.97 20.29
C GLY A 22 -34.11 31.15 21.45
N GLN A 23 -34.89 30.20 22.01
CA GLN A 23 -34.41 29.34 23.10
C GLN A 23 -33.60 28.12 22.61
N ALA A 24 -33.84 27.63 21.39
CA ALA A 24 -33.03 26.56 20.79
C ALA A 24 -31.60 27.05 20.44
N GLY A 25 -31.45 28.28 19.92
CA GLY A 25 -30.15 28.90 19.69
C GLY A 25 -29.40 29.28 20.97
N LEU A 26 -30.11 29.58 22.06
CA LEU A 26 -29.51 29.79 23.38
C LEU A 26 -29.09 28.48 24.05
N MET A 27 -29.76 27.35 23.78
CA MET A 27 -29.32 26.03 24.24
C MET A 27 -28.10 25.51 23.47
N ASP A 28 -27.97 25.83 22.18
CA ASP A 28 -26.79 25.47 21.37
C ASP A 28 -25.58 26.38 21.67
N ALA A 29 -25.81 27.66 21.96
CA ALA A 29 -24.81 28.53 22.55
C ALA A 29 -24.39 28.04 23.95
N ALA A 30 -25.33 27.56 24.78
CA ALA A 30 -25.03 26.96 26.09
C ALA A 30 -24.34 25.58 25.99
N ALA A 31 -24.51 24.84 24.89
CA ALA A 31 -23.82 23.59 24.58
C ALA A 31 -22.39 23.83 24.07
N ALA A 32 -22.19 24.82 23.20
CA ALA A 32 -20.88 25.34 22.80
C ALA A 32 -20.15 26.04 23.97
N GLU A 33 -20.90 26.68 24.87
CA GLU A 33 -20.39 27.27 26.11
C GLU A 33 -20.14 26.19 27.19
N ARG A 34 -20.85 25.05 27.15
CA ARG A 34 -20.52 23.84 27.93
C ARG A 34 -19.26 23.14 27.40
N ALA A 35 -19.03 23.12 26.09
CA ALA A 35 -17.77 22.67 25.50
C ALA A 35 -16.61 23.63 25.85
N ARG A 36 -16.87 24.93 25.99
CA ARG A 36 -15.92 25.93 26.53
C ARG A 36 -15.75 25.89 28.06
N LYS A 37 -16.58 25.16 28.81
CA LYS A 37 -16.54 25.06 30.29
C LYS A 37 -15.58 23.99 30.84
N GLY A 38 -14.67 23.44 30.05
CA GLY A 38 -13.47 22.81 30.61
C GLY A 38 -12.55 23.88 31.18
N SER A 39 -11.97 23.68 32.37
CA SER A 39 -10.86 24.52 32.86
C SER A 39 -9.77 24.58 31.78
N VAL A 40 -9.01 25.70 31.71
CA VAL A 40 -7.88 25.81 30.76
C VAL A 40 -6.88 24.67 31.00
N GLU A 41 -6.74 24.30 32.27
CA GLU A 41 -5.98 23.17 32.78
C GLU A 41 -6.50 21.85 32.20
N GLY A 42 -7.81 21.57 32.30
CA GLY A 42 -8.40 20.34 31.78
C GLY A 42 -8.31 20.23 30.26
N GLN A 43 -8.51 21.33 29.53
CA GLN A 43 -8.33 21.36 28.08
C GLN A 43 -6.87 21.08 27.68
N ALA A 44 -5.90 21.63 28.42
CA ALA A 44 -4.49 21.36 28.18
C ALA A 44 -4.11 19.90 28.46
N MET A 45 -4.68 19.26 29.48
CA MET A 45 -4.44 17.83 29.76
C MET A 45 -4.94 16.93 28.63
N VAL A 46 -6.12 17.23 28.06
CA VAL A 46 -6.65 16.52 26.88
C VAL A 46 -5.76 16.74 25.67
N PHE A 47 -5.23 17.95 25.47
CA PHE A 47 -4.27 18.23 24.42
C PHE A 47 -2.99 17.37 24.56
N LEU A 48 -2.41 17.29 25.77
CA LEU A 48 -1.23 16.48 26.04
C LEU A 48 -1.48 14.99 25.81
N GLN A 49 -2.65 14.47 26.21
CA GLN A 49 -3.05 13.10 25.92
C GLN A 49 -3.10 12.81 24.42
N GLY A 50 -3.78 13.68 23.66
CA GLY A 50 -4.01 13.46 22.23
C GLY A 50 -2.78 13.64 21.34
N ASN A 51 -1.79 14.44 21.78
CA ASN A 51 -0.67 14.85 20.92
C ASN A 51 0.71 14.48 21.46
N CYS A 52 0.86 14.24 22.77
CA CYS A 52 2.19 14.11 23.41
C CYS A 52 2.39 12.77 24.14
N LEU A 53 1.38 12.29 24.87
CA LEU A 53 1.52 11.13 25.76
C LEU A 53 1.69 9.78 25.05
N GLY A 54 1.43 9.68 23.74
CA GLY A 54 1.75 8.48 22.97
C GLY A 54 3.25 8.16 22.90
N CYS A 55 4.11 9.16 23.15
CA CYS A 55 5.58 9.05 23.06
C CYS A 55 6.34 9.55 24.31
N HIS A 56 5.66 10.19 25.26
CA HIS A 56 6.25 10.84 26.44
C HIS A 56 5.52 10.41 27.74
N ASN A 57 5.60 9.12 28.03
CA ASN A 57 4.95 8.48 29.18
C ASN A 57 5.93 7.53 29.90
N SER A 58 5.53 6.93 31.02
CA SER A 58 6.36 6.04 31.84
C SER A 58 6.86 4.78 31.13
N GLU A 59 6.23 4.36 30.03
CA GLU A 59 6.64 3.18 29.25
C GLU A 59 7.47 3.55 28.01
N LYS A 60 7.33 4.79 27.51
CA LYS A 60 8.02 5.33 26.34
C LYS A 60 8.45 6.76 26.61
N GLU A 61 9.75 6.94 26.85
CA GLU A 61 10.38 8.22 27.23
C GLU A 61 11.36 8.69 26.15
N LYS A 62 10.86 9.04 24.96
CA LYS A 62 11.75 9.58 23.93
C LYS A 62 12.37 10.91 24.39
N GLY A 63 13.70 10.98 24.39
CA GLY A 63 14.47 12.13 24.87
C GLY A 63 14.39 12.34 26.39
N GLY A 64 14.12 11.28 27.16
CA GLY A 64 14.02 11.31 28.63
C GLY A 64 12.84 12.12 29.17
N LEU A 65 11.90 12.53 28.31
CA LEU A 65 10.79 13.41 28.68
C LEU A 65 9.53 12.62 29.04
N GLN A 66 9.02 12.84 30.25
CA GLN A 66 7.73 12.37 30.74
C GLN A 66 6.75 13.54 30.92
N LEU A 67 5.51 13.37 30.44
CA LEU A 67 4.46 14.40 30.53
C LEU A 67 3.21 13.92 31.30
N GLN A 68 3.31 12.87 32.11
CA GLN A 68 2.19 12.33 32.90
C GLN A 68 1.93 13.10 34.21
N SER A 69 2.89 13.88 34.68
CA SER A 69 2.74 14.75 35.85
C SER A 69 3.35 16.12 35.59
N ARG A 70 2.92 17.10 36.38
CA ARG A 70 3.46 18.46 36.32
C ARG A 70 4.92 18.49 36.70
N GLU A 71 5.28 17.74 37.73
CA GLU A 71 6.64 17.65 38.26
C GLU A 71 7.58 17.10 37.19
N ALA A 72 7.15 16.06 36.46
CA ALA A 72 7.91 15.50 35.34
C ALA A 72 8.04 16.48 34.16
N ALA A 73 6.96 17.16 33.78
CA ALA A 73 6.97 18.13 32.69
C ALA A 73 7.84 19.37 32.99
N VAL A 74 7.89 19.80 34.25
CA VAL A 74 8.75 20.90 34.71
C VAL A 74 10.20 20.44 34.87
N LYS A 75 10.44 19.20 35.33
CA LYS A 75 11.78 18.60 35.37
C LYS A 75 12.37 18.50 33.96
N GLY A 76 11.54 18.14 32.98
CA GLY A 76 11.92 17.99 31.59
C GLY A 76 12.76 16.74 31.33
N GLY A 77 13.26 16.63 30.09
CA GLY A 77 14.08 15.51 29.62
C GLY A 77 15.54 15.91 29.37
N ASP A 78 16.20 15.23 28.44
CA ASP A 78 17.62 15.42 28.13
C ASP A 78 17.97 16.85 27.66
N SER A 79 16.98 17.59 27.16
CA SER A 79 17.10 18.99 26.70
C SER A 79 16.68 20.02 27.75
N GLY A 80 16.49 19.61 29.01
CA GLY A 80 16.05 20.47 30.11
C GLY A 80 14.53 20.59 30.24
N ALA A 81 14.08 21.56 31.04
CA ALA A 81 12.68 21.75 31.42
C ALA A 81 11.76 21.93 30.20
N ALA A 82 10.81 21.00 30.01
CA ALA A 82 9.87 21.09 28.91
C ALA A 82 8.88 22.25 29.11
N ILE A 83 8.50 22.52 30.36
CA ILE A 83 7.61 23.62 30.72
C ILE A 83 8.30 24.55 31.73
N GLN A 84 8.31 25.84 31.42
CA GLN A 84 8.62 26.91 32.36
C GLN A 84 7.31 27.62 32.75
N PRO A 85 6.73 27.33 33.93
CA PRO A 85 5.48 27.94 34.37
C PRO A 85 5.48 29.46 34.27
N GLY A 86 4.46 30.03 33.64
CA GLY A 86 4.29 31.47 33.42
C GLY A 86 5.09 32.05 32.24
N LYS A 87 5.91 31.24 31.55
CA LYS A 87 6.80 31.70 30.47
C LYS A 87 6.64 30.82 29.22
N PRO A 88 5.55 30.97 28.45
CA PRO A 88 5.30 30.13 27.27
C PRO A 88 6.42 30.20 26.23
N GLU A 89 6.91 31.40 25.91
CA GLU A 89 7.97 31.58 24.90
C GLU A 89 9.33 30.98 25.31
N LYS A 90 9.52 30.67 26.60
CA LYS A 90 10.74 30.01 27.12
C LYS A 90 10.52 28.53 27.43
N SER A 91 9.30 28.02 27.22
CA SER A 91 8.99 26.61 27.45
C SER A 91 9.28 25.82 26.17
N LEU A 92 10.18 24.85 26.26
CA LEU A 92 10.58 24.03 25.12
C LEU A 92 9.36 23.35 24.47
N LEU A 93 8.40 22.89 25.29
CA LEU A 93 7.13 22.32 24.83
C LEU A 93 6.37 23.25 23.90
N PHE A 94 6.43 24.57 24.06
CA PHE A 94 5.72 25.51 23.18
C PHE A 94 6.53 25.81 21.90
N GLN A 95 7.86 25.90 22.02
CA GLN A 95 8.76 26.19 20.91
C GLN A 95 8.74 25.07 19.85
N VAL A 96 8.76 23.81 20.28
CA VAL A 96 8.78 22.66 19.36
C VAL A 96 7.47 22.46 18.58
N LEU A 97 6.37 23.09 18.99
CA LEU A 97 5.08 23.02 18.29
C LEU A 97 4.97 24.00 17.10
N ALA A 98 5.94 24.91 16.95
CA ALA A 98 5.94 25.88 15.85
C ALA A 98 6.18 25.18 14.49
N PRO A 99 5.55 25.64 13.39
CA PRO A 99 5.62 24.98 12.07
C PRO A 99 7.00 24.76 11.48
N ASP A 100 7.97 25.56 11.91
CA ASP A 100 9.35 25.61 11.45
C ASP A 100 10.36 25.19 12.53
N ALA A 101 9.90 24.63 13.65
CA ALA A 101 10.75 24.17 14.73
C ALA A 101 11.62 22.96 14.32
N ASP A 102 12.83 22.86 14.88
CA ASP A 102 13.69 21.68 14.74
C ASP A 102 14.27 21.28 16.12
N PRO A 103 13.89 20.13 16.69
CA PRO A 103 12.91 19.18 16.15
C PRO A 103 11.46 19.68 16.28
N HIS A 104 10.67 19.53 15.21
CA HIS A 104 9.22 19.78 15.23
C HIS A 104 8.46 18.65 15.94
N MET A 105 7.53 19.01 16.82
CA MET A 105 6.68 18.07 17.56
C MET A 105 5.20 18.47 17.43
N PRO A 106 4.28 17.52 17.21
CA PRO A 106 4.51 16.13 16.81
C PRO A 106 5.15 16.01 15.41
N PRO A 107 6.10 15.10 15.17
CA PRO A 107 6.94 15.07 13.95
C PRO A 107 6.19 14.78 12.64
N LYS A 108 4.91 14.40 12.71
CA LYS A 108 4.07 14.05 11.55
C LYS A 108 2.82 14.90 11.42
N LYS A 109 2.59 15.87 12.32
CA LYS A 109 1.33 16.63 12.39
C LYS A 109 1.56 18.01 12.98
N GLN A 110 1.19 19.05 12.23
CA GLN A 110 1.16 20.42 12.75
C GLN A 110 -0.01 20.60 13.72
N VAL A 111 0.25 21.22 14.86
CA VAL A 111 -0.78 21.61 15.85
C VAL A 111 -1.57 22.82 15.36
N SER A 112 -2.88 22.84 15.62
CA SER A 112 -3.77 23.92 15.21
C SER A 112 -3.45 25.25 15.92
N ALA A 113 -3.84 26.38 15.33
CA ALA A 113 -3.64 27.70 15.93
C ALA A 113 -4.39 27.85 17.28
N ASP A 114 -5.56 27.22 17.41
CA ASP A 114 -6.36 27.24 18.64
C ASP A 114 -5.71 26.42 19.77
N ASP A 115 -5.15 25.26 19.43
CA ASP A 115 -4.41 24.43 20.38
C ASP A 115 -3.11 25.10 20.82
N MET A 116 -2.39 25.74 19.89
CA MET A 116 -1.23 26.58 20.21
C MET A 116 -1.61 27.70 21.19
N ALA A 117 -2.71 28.40 20.92
CA ALA A 117 -3.21 29.45 21.81
C ALA A 117 -3.62 28.89 23.19
N LEU A 118 -4.19 27.67 23.23
CA LEU A 118 -4.53 26.96 24.45
C LEU A 118 -3.28 26.62 25.28
N VAL A 119 -2.27 26.00 24.68
CA VAL A 119 -1.00 25.65 25.35
C VAL A 119 -0.31 26.90 25.87
N ARG A 120 -0.23 27.96 25.05
CA ARG A 120 0.33 29.26 25.44
C ARG A 120 -0.37 29.82 26.68
N ARG A 121 -1.70 29.82 26.68
CA ARG A 121 -2.54 30.32 27.78
C ARG A 121 -2.42 29.47 29.04
N TRP A 122 -2.36 28.15 28.89
CA TRP A 122 -2.18 27.22 30.01
C TRP A 122 -0.82 27.40 30.69
N ILE A 123 0.28 27.47 29.91
CA ILE A 123 1.62 27.74 30.45
C ILE A 123 1.66 29.12 31.10
N SER A 124 1.07 30.14 30.48
CA SER A 124 0.98 31.50 31.04
C SER A 124 0.27 31.54 32.40
N LYS A 125 -0.72 30.66 32.62
CA LYS A 125 -1.42 30.50 33.91
C LYS A 125 -0.67 29.63 34.94
N GLY A 126 0.61 29.34 34.69
CA GLY A 126 1.46 28.58 35.60
C GLY A 126 1.45 27.07 35.36
N ALA A 127 0.93 26.61 34.21
CA ALA A 127 0.86 25.21 33.84
C ALA A 127 0.27 24.33 34.96
N LYS A 128 -0.86 24.77 35.53
CA LYS A 128 -1.55 24.01 36.57
C LYS A 128 -2.05 22.68 36.00
N TRP A 129 -1.84 21.61 36.76
CA TRP A 129 -2.20 20.26 36.35
C TRP A 129 -3.62 19.95 36.80
N ASP A 130 -4.42 19.36 35.91
CA ASP A 130 -5.72 18.81 36.26
C ASP A 130 -5.63 17.29 36.18
N GLU A 131 -5.19 16.67 37.29
CA GLU A 131 -5.02 15.21 37.38
C GLU A 131 -6.31 14.46 37.07
N LYS A 132 -7.49 15.03 37.36
CA LYS A 132 -8.78 14.39 37.05
C LYS A 132 -9.10 14.44 35.56
N ALA A 133 -8.73 15.52 34.87
CA ALA A 133 -8.84 15.59 33.42
C ALA A 133 -7.81 14.68 32.72
N LEU A 134 -6.60 14.55 33.28
CA LEU A 134 -5.56 13.66 32.77
C LEU A 134 -5.83 12.17 33.08
N ALA A 135 -6.50 11.87 34.19
CA ALA A 135 -6.92 10.53 34.58
C ALA A 135 -8.26 10.12 33.94
N ARG A 136 -8.95 11.02 33.22
CA ARG A 136 -10.17 10.71 32.48
C ARG A 136 -9.85 9.89 31.21
N SER A 137 -9.38 8.65 31.38
CA SER A 137 -9.84 7.54 30.53
C SER A 137 -11.23 7.16 31.05
N GLY A 138 -12.22 8.04 30.87
CA GLY A 138 -13.55 7.77 31.37
C GLY A 138 -14.09 6.53 30.68
N SER A 139 -14.31 5.45 31.43
CA SER A 139 -15.25 4.40 31.02
C SER A 139 -16.49 5.08 30.48
N PRO A 140 -17.02 4.66 29.31
CA PRO A 140 -18.18 5.30 28.73
C PRO A 140 -19.25 5.47 29.80
N ARG A 141 -19.72 6.71 29.94
CA ARG A 141 -20.85 7.03 30.82
C ARG A 141 -22.01 6.17 30.32
N ALA A 142 -22.64 5.40 31.22
CA ALA A 142 -23.73 4.49 30.86
C ALA A 142 -24.70 5.14 29.88
N VAL A 143 -24.65 4.71 28.62
CA VAL A 143 -25.59 5.14 27.58
C VAL A 143 -26.89 4.39 27.80
N SER A 144 -28.03 5.02 27.51
CA SER A 144 -29.31 4.31 27.51
C SER A 144 -29.29 3.28 26.37
N LEU A 145 -29.50 2.02 26.70
CA LEU A 145 -29.57 0.96 25.69
C LEU A 145 -30.80 1.14 24.83
N ALA A 146 -30.61 1.04 23.52
CA ALA A 146 -31.70 0.85 22.56
C ALA A 146 -31.85 -0.65 22.24
N PRO A 147 -33.05 -1.12 21.88
CA PRO A 147 -33.22 -2.46 21.33
C PRO A 147 -32.25 -2.69 20.17
N ALA A 148 -31.67 -3.88 20.10
CA ALA A 148 -30.86 -4.27 18.95
C ALA A 148 -31.71 -4.21 17.66
N PRO A 149 -31.10 -3.89 16.49
CA PRO A 149 -31.80 -3.83 15.22
C PRO A 149 -32.52 -5.15 14.89
N GLU A 150 -33.73 -5.09 14.32
CA GLU A 150 -34.54 -6.30 14.07
C GLU A 150 -33.84 -7.30 13.13
N ASN A 151 -33.06 -6.80 12.18
CA ASN A 151 -32.25 -7.59 11.23
C ASN A 151 -30.96 -8.17 11.83
N TYR A 152 -30.63 -7.86 13.10
CA TYR A 152 -29.44 -8.34 13.79
C TYR A 152 -29.82 -9.36 14.87
N GLN A 153 -29.82 -10.65 14.49
CA GLN A 153 -30.23 -11.77 15.36
C GLN A 153 -29.18 -12.90 15.44
N PRO A 154 -27.89 -12.61 15.67
CA PRO A 154 -26.86 -13.65 15.72
C PRO A 154 -27.07 -14.58 16.92
N THR A 155 -26.59 -15.82 16.81
CA THR A 155 -26.48 -16.73 17.95
C THR A 155 -25.07 -16.74 18.50
N LEU A 156 -24.84 -15.98 19.57
CA LEU A 156 -23.53 -15.88 20.22
C LEU A 156 -23.32 -16.87 21.38
N ALA A 157 -24.38 -17.55 21.82
CA ALA A 157 -24.32 -18.52 22.92
C ALA A 157 -25.30 -19.67 22.73
N LEU A 158 -24.81 -20.88 22.99
CA LEU A 158 -25.56 -22.14 23.04
C LEU A 158 -25.20 -22.86 24.34
N ALA A 159 -26.18 -23.50 24.99
CA ALA A 159 -25.90 -24.34 26.15
C ALA A 159 -26.88 -25.52 26.24
N LEU A 160 -26.35 -26.72 26.45
CA LEU A 160 -27.15 -27.91 26.74
C LEU A 160 -27.43 -28.01 28.24
N SER A 161 -28.65 -28.41 28.59
CA SER A 161 -28.99 -28.78 29.97
C SER A 161 -28.12 -29.94 30.45
N PRO A 162 -27.93 -30.13 31.78
CA PRO A 162 -27.11 -31.22 32.32
C PRO A 162 -27.51 -32.63 31.85
N SER A 163 -28.79 -32.85 31.56
CA SER A 163 -29.30 -34.12 31.01
C SER A 163 -29.17 -34.24 29.49
N ALA A 164 -28.65 -33.22 28.81
CA ALA A 164 -28.62 -33.07 27.36
C ALA A 164 -30.00 -33.21 26.67
N SER A 165 -31.10 -33.07 27.42
CA SER A 165 -32.47 -33.16 26.91
C SER A 165 -33.00 -31.83 26.38
N ARG A 166 -32.44 -30.70 26.83
CA ARG A 166 -32.82 -29.35 26.40
C ARG A 166 -31.62 -28.55 25.91
N LEU A 167 -31.86 -27.73 24.88
CA LEU A 167 -30.90 -26.77 24.33
C LEU A 167 -31.44 -25.35 24.52
N ALA A 168 -30.64 -24.49 25.15
CA ALA A 168 -30.89 -23.06 25.21
C ALA A 168 -30.10 -22.35 24.11
N VAL A 169 -30.77 -21.45 23.38
CA VAL A 169 -30.26 -20.74 22.21
C VAL A 169 -30.54 -19.24 22.40
N GLY A 170 -29.49 -18.43 22.48
CA GLY A 170 -29.62 -16.97 22.54
C GLY A 170 -29.58 -16.39 21.14
N ARG A 171 -30.71 -15.86 20.64
CA ARG A 171 -30.85 -15.30 19.27
C ARG A 171 -31.10 -13.80 19.38
N GLY A 172 -30.10 -13.00 19.03
CA GLY A 172 -30.16 -11.57 19.32
C GLY A 172 -30.51 -11.35 20.80
N SER A 173 -31.55 -10.59 21.07
CA SER A 173 -32.04 -10.31 22.43
C SER A 173 -32.97 -11.38 23.02
N MET A 174 -33.33 -12.40 22.24
CA MET A 174 -34.27 -13.46 22.60
C MET A 174 -33.56 -14.70 23.14
N LEU A 175 -34.24 -15.43 24.01
CA LEU A 175 -33.82 -16.77 24.45
C LEU A 175 -34.87 -17.79 24.04
N ALA A 176 -34.43 -18.81 23.30
CA ALA A 176 -35.25 -19.94 22.88
C ALA A 176 -34.77 -21.22 23.55
N ILE A 177 -35.71 -22.05 24.02
CA ILE A 177 -35.44 -23.34 24.66
C ILE A 177 -36.09 -24.44 23.83
N TYR A 178 -35.29 -25.41 23.43
CA TYR A 178 -35.71 -26.55 22.62
C TYR A 178 -35.65 -27.84 23.43
N ASP A 179 -36.61 -28.72 23.20
CA ASP A 179 -36.49 -30.13 23.54
C ASP A 179 -35.65 -30.80 22.45
N VAL A 180 -34.55 -31.41 22.87
CA VAL A 180 -33.60 -32.12 22.02
C VAL A 180 -33.37 -33.56 22.52
N SER A 181 -34.28 -34.10 23.34
CA SER A 181 -34.20 -35.48 23.86
C SER A 181 -34.54 -36.54 22.80
N GLY A 182 -35.49 -36.23 21.91
CA GLY A 182 -35.96 -37.11 20.83
C GLY A 182 -35.33 -36.81 19.46
N THR A 183 -35.75 -37.52 18.40
CA THR A 183 -35.30 -37.25 17.02
C THR A 183 -35.88 -35.97 16.43
N ASN A 184 -37.07 -35.57 16.88
CA ASN A 184 -37.70 -34.31 16.51
C ASN A 184 -37.26 -33.24 17.51
N LEU A 185 -36.65 -32.17 17.01
CA LEU A 185 -36.23 -31.05 17.82
C LEU A 185 -37.36 -30.02 17.84
N THR A 186 -37.92 -29.72 19.00
CA THR A 186 -39.13 -28.88 19.11
C THR A 186 -38.89 -27.68 20.01
N LEU A 187 -39.29 -26.49 19.54
CA LEU A 187 -39.28 -25.27 20.35
C LEU A 187 -40.28 -25.45 21.51
N MET A 188 -39.77 -25.38 22.74
CA MET A 188 -40.60 -25.42 23.94
C MET A 188 -41.11 -24.03 24.30
N ARG A 189 -40.22 -23.03 24.24
CA ARG A 189 -40.50 -21.65 24.63
C ARG A 189 -39.49 -20.70 24.01
N GLU A 190 -39.95 -19.48 23.72
CA GLU A 190 -39.11 -18.36 23.35
C GLU A 190 -39.61 -17.10 24.07
N PHE A 191 -38.68 -16.28 24.58
CA PHE A 191 -39.02 -15.05 25.29
C PHE A 191 -37.89 -13.99 25.21
N PRO A 192 -38.22 -12.69 25.35
CA PRO A 192 -37.22 -11.63 25.39
C PRO A 192 -36.35 -11.74 26.64
N ALA A 193 -35.05 -12.01 26.47
CA ALA A 193 -34.14 -12.16 27.58
C ALA A 193 -33.55 -10.81 28.00
N HIS A 194 -32.95 -10.09 27.05
CA HIS A 194 -32.18 -8.88 27.28
C HIS A 194 -32.59 -7.74 26.32
N ILE A 195 -32.06 -6.53 26.49
CA ILE A 195 -32.20 -5.43 25.50
C ILE A 195 -31.15 -5.59 24.38
N ASP A 196 -29.93 -5.99 24.75
CA ASP A 196 -28.84 -6.33 23.85
C ASP A 196 -28.78 -7.84 23.59
N THR A 197 -27.89 -8.25 22.69
CA THR A 197 -27.67 -9.65 22.33
C THR A 197 -27.29 -10.53 23.52
N VAL A 198 -27.87 -11.72 23.62
CA VAL A 198 -27.49 -12.75 24.59
C VAL A 198 -26.09 -13.27 24.25
N GLN A 199 -25.10 -12.98 25.08
CA GLN A 199 -23.69 -13.33 24.86
C GLN A 199 -23.23 -14.51 25.70
N ALA A 200 -23.93 -14.89 26.75
CA ALA A 200 -23.54 -16.06 27.53
C ALA A 200 -24.77 -16.77 28.04
N ILE A 201 -24.73 -18.10 28.09
CA ILE A 201 -25.76 -18.95 28.67
C ILE A 201 -25.06 -20.04 29.48
N ALA A 202 -25.52 -20.25 30.71
CA ALA A 202 -25.11 -21.38 31.53
C ALA A 202 -26.32 -22.02 32.18
N TRP A 203 -26.48 -23.33 32.05
CA TRP A 203 -27.52 -24.05 32.78
C TRP A 203 -27.11 -24.25 34.24
N HIS A 204 -28.06 -24.04 35.13
CA HIS A 204 -27.88 -24.43 36.52
C HIS A 204 -27.88 -25.97 36.62
N PRO A 205 -27.09 -26.59 37.53
CA PRO A 205 -26.97 -28.05 37.65
C PRO A 205 -28.29 -28.79 37.91
N ASN A 206 -29.27 -28.15 38.55
CA ASN A 206 -30.63 -28.71 38.72
C ASN A 206 -31.39 -28.92 37.38
N GLY A 207 -30.92 -28.31 36.29
CA GLY A 207 -31.54 -28.36 34.97
C GLY A 207 -32.84 -27.58 34.83
N THR A 208 -33.42 -27.00 35.88
CA THR A 208 -34.69 -26.25 35.81
C THR A 208 -34.48 -24.75 35.64
N GLN A 209 -33.28 -24.26 35.91
CA GLN A 209 -32.90 -22.84 35.83
C GLN A 209 -31.70 -22.65 34.89
N LEU A 210 -31.54 -21.45 34.36
CA LEU A 210 -30.36 -21.05 33.59
C LEU A 210 -30.05 -19.57 33.79
N ALA A 211 -28.78 -19.21 33.70
CA ALA A 211 -28.32 -17.84 33.70
C ALA A 211 -28.01 -17.38 32.26
N THR A 212 -28.32 -16.12 31.96
CA THR A 212 -27.93 -15.45 30.73
C THR A 212 -27.16 -14.17 31.01
N GLY A 213 -26.22 -13.86 30.12
CA GLY A 213 -25.39 -12.66 30.17
C GLY A 213 -25.54 -11.83 28.89
N ALA A 214 -25.60 -10.52 29.03
CA ALA A 214 -25.63 -9.54 27.94
C ALA A 214 -24.86 -8.27 28.37
N PHE A 215 -25.06 -7.15 27.67
CA PHE A 215 -24.41 -5.88 27.99
C PHE A 215 -24.81 -5.34 29.37
N ARG A 216 -23.85 -5.35 30.32
CA ARG A 216 -24.02 -4.88 31.70
C ARG A 216 -25.17 -5.53 32.47
N GLU A 217 -25.53 -6.75 32.08
CA GLU A 217 -26.66 -7.46 32.68
C GLU A 217 -26.41 -8.96 32.75
N THR A 218 -26.70 -9.56 33.90
CA THR A 218 -26.86 -11.01 34.08
C THR A 218 -28.22 -11.30 34.69
N VAL A 219 -28.92 -12.32 34.20
CA VAL A 219 -30.26 -12.68 34.67
C VAL A 219 -30.33 -14.19 34.91
N LEU A 220 -30.95 -14.59 36.01
CA LEU A 220 -31.32 -15.99 36.26
C LEU A 220 -32.80 -16.20 35.92
N TRP A 221 -33.09 -17.30 35.23
CA TRP A 221 -34.42 -17.62 34.72
C TRP A 221 -34.93 -18.95 35.25
N ASP A 222 -36.24 -19.04 35.48
CA ASP A 222 -36.96 -20.31 35.44
C ASP A 222 -37.12 -20.72 33.97
N ALA A 223 -36.46 -21.81 33.58
CA ALA A 223 -36.39 -22.23 32.19
C ALA A 223 -37.73 -22.77 31.64
N ALA A 224 -38.62 -23.28 32.51
CA ALA A 224 -39.91 -23.82 32.09
C ALA A 224 -40.93 -22.70 31.87
N LYS A 225 -40.93 -21.70 32.76
CA LYS A 225 -41.88 -20.57 32.72
C LYS A 225 -41.39 -19.41 31.85
N GLY A 226 -40.09 -19.23 31.71
CA GLY A 226 -39.50 -18.03 31.09
C GLY A 226 -39.62 -16.79 31.99
N GLU A 227 -39.67 -17.00 33.31
CA GLU A 227 -39.79 -15.93 34.30
C GLU A 227 -38.42 -15.57 34.88
N ARG A 228 -38.17 -14.27 35.07
CA ARG A 228 -36.94 -13.77 35.70
C ARG A 228 -37.00 -14.07 37.20
N ILE A 229 -35.99 -14.75 37.73
CA ILE A 229 -35.82 -14.99 39.17
C ILE A 229 -35.14 -13.77 39.80
N TRP A 230 -34.01 -13.36 39.26
CA TRP A 230 -33.30 -12.14 39.66
C TRP A 230 -32.51 -11.55 38.50
N THR A 231 -32.10 -10.30 38.65
CA THR A 231 -31.29 -9.56 37.68
C THR A 231 -30.16 -8.82 38.37
N ALA A 232 -28.93 -9.06 37.93
CA ALA A 232 -27.73 -8.37 38.38
C ALA A 232 -27.28 -7.35 37.33
N ARG A 233 -27.38 -6.05 37.67
CA ARG A 233 -26.95 -4.91 36.84
C ARG A 233 -25.95 -4.01 37.56
N SER A 234 -26.09 -3.88 38.88
CA SER A 234 -25.21 -3.03 39.67
C SER A 234 -23.77 -3.53 39.57
N ASN A 235 -22.87 -2.65 39.16
CA ASN A 235 -21.42 -2.86 39.05
C ASN A 235 -20.92 -3.58 37.79
N LEU A 236 -21.77 -4.08 36.88
CA LEU A 236 -21.30 -4.59 35.59
C LEU A 236 -20.93 -3.43 34.66
N THR A 237 -19.72 -3.45 34.10
CA THR A 237 -19.17 -2.30 33.35
C THR A 237 -19.17 -2.50 31.84
N ASP A 238 -19.38 -3.73 31.35
CA ASP A 238 -19.43 -4.06 29.93
C ASP A 238 -20.20 -5.39 29.69
N ARG A 239 -20.03 -6.00 28.49
CA ARG A 239 -20.55 -7.30 28.08
C ARG A 239 -20.17 -8.42 29.03
N VAL A 240 -21.16 -9.27 29.32
CA VAL A 240 -20.97 -10.55 29.98
C VAL A 240 -20.80 -11.63 28.91
N THR A 241 -19.57 -12.01 28.64
CA THR A 241 -19.17 -12.84 27.49
C THR A 241 -19.10 -14.33 27.82
N ALA A 242 -18.96 -14.69 29.09
CA ALA A 242 -18.95 -16.08 29.54
C ALA A 242 -19.52 -16.24 30.95
N LEU A 243 -20.22 -17.36 31.16
CA LEU A 243 -20.87 -17.76 32.40
C LEU A 243 -20.60 -19.23 32.67
N VAL A 244 -20.36 -19.60 33.93
CA VAL A 244 -20.29 -21.02 34.35
C VAL A 244 -20.78 -21.17 35.80
N PHE A 245 -21.65 -22.15 36.05
CA PHE A 245 -22.09 -22.50 37.40
C PHE A 245 -21.11 -23.46 38.07
N SER A 246 -20.98 -23.39 39.40
CA SER A 246 -20.43 -24.49 40.20
C SER A 246 -21.33 -25.72 40.11
N ARG A 247 -20.78 -26.90 40.37
CA ARG A 247 -21.46 -28.20 40.32
C ARG A 247 -22.52 -28.32 41.40
N SER A 248 -22.28 -27.71 42.57
CA SER A 248 -23.27 -27.53 43.63
C SER A 248 -24.42 -26.59 43.23
N GLY A 249 -24.19 -25.70 42.27
CA GLY A 249 -25.16 -24.70 41.81
C GLY A 249 -25.28 -23.49 42.73
N ASP A 250 -24.46 -23.37 43.77
CA ASP A 250 -24.48 -22.25 44.72
C ASP A 250 -23.78 -20.99 44.19
N LYS A 251 -22.89 -21.14 43.20
CA LYS A 251 -22.05 -20.05 42.66
C LYS A 251 -22.16 -19.95 41.14
N LEU A 252 -22.20 -18.70 40.65
CA LEU A 252 -22.11 -18.36 39.23
C LEU A 252 -20.87 -17.52 38.98
N TYR A 253 -19.94 -18.02 38.16
CA TYR A 253 -18.78 -17.29 37.69
C TYR A 253 -19.16 -16.47 36.46
N VAL A 254 -18.85 -15.18 36.50
CA VAL A 254 -19.22 -14.20 35.48
C VAL A 254 -17.97 -13.51 34.95
N ALA A 255 -17.73 -13.61 33.65
CA ALA A 255 -16.68 -12.87 32.96
C ALA A 255 -17.23 -11.60 32.32
N GLU A 256 -16.59 -10.45 32.57
CA GLU A 256 -16.98 -9.16 31.98
C GLU A 256 -15.78 -8.23 31.77
N GLY A 257 -15.87 -7.37 30.75
CA GLY A 257 -14.97 -6.23 30.57
C GLY A 257 -14.56 -5.93 29.13
N MET A 258 -14.09 -4.70 28.90
CA MET A 258 -13.71 -4.13 27.60
C MET A 258 -12.24 -3.71 27.59
N ALA A 259 -11.56 -3.82 26.45
CA ALA A 259 -10.36 -3.03 26.22
C ALA A 259 -10.68 -1.51 26.15
N PRO A 260 -9.84 -0.63 26.73
CA PRO A 260 -8.63 -0.92 27.50
C PRO A 260 -8.86 -0.99 29.02
N ALA A 261 -10.12 -0.99 29.50
CA ALA A 261 -10.45 -0.97 30.92
C ALA A 261 -10.07 -2.26 31.67
N GLY A 262 -9.73 -3.32 30.93
CA GLY A 262 -9.43 -4.65 31.46
C GLY A 262 -10.71 -5.45 31.73
N ALA A 263 -10.56 -6.77 31.81
CA ALA A 263 -11.63 -7.70 32.14
C ALA A 263 -11.45 -8.33 33.51
N SER A 264 -12.57 -8.54 34.18
CA SER A 264 -12.66 -9.09 35.53
C SER A 264 -13.48 -10.36 35.53
N VAL A 265 -13.22 -11.22 36.52
CA VAL A 265 -14.11 -12.31 36.88
C VAL A 265 -14.81 -11.96 38.19
N ARG A 266 -16.08 -12.32 38.27
CA ARG A 266 -16.92 -12.17 39.46
C ARG A 266 -17.53 -13.51 39.85
N ILE A 267 -17.81 -13.66 41.13
CA ILE A 267 -18.58 -14.77 41.67
C ILE A 267 -19.86 -14.18 42.24
N LEU A 268 -21.00 -14.63 41.72
CA LEU A 268 -22.33 -14.30 42.24
C LEU A 268 -22.88 -15.51 43.00
N GLN A 269 -23.58 -15.25 44.10
CA GLN A 269 -24.42 -16.27 44.73
C GLN A 269 -25.58 -16.61 43.77
N ALA A 270 -25.74 -17.88 43.43
CA ALA A 270 -26.70 -18.31 42.42
C ALA A 270 -28.15 -18.02 42.81
N GLU A 271 -28.50 -18.11 44.10
CA GLU A 271 -29.88 -17.91 44.57
C GLU A 271 -30.30 -16.44 44.59
N SER A 272 -29.37 -15.53 44.85
CA SER A 272 -29.67 -14.11 45.14
C SER A 272 -29.12 -13.13 44.11
N GLY A 273 -28.15 -13.54 43.29
CA GLY A 273 -27.43 -12.67 42.35
C GLY A 273 -26.46 -11.69 43.03
N VAL A 274 -26.25 -11.82 44.35
CA VAL A 274 -25.36 -10.95 45.12
C VAL A 274 -23.89 -11.28 44.82
N GLU A 275 -23.08 -10.26 44.57
CA GLU A 275 -21.64 -10.40 44.36
C GLU A 275 -20.94 -10.86 45.65
N GLU A 276 -20.29 -12.03 45.60
CA GLU A 276 -19.44 -12.54 46.66
C GLU A 276 -18.01 -12.02 46.50
N ARG A 277 -17.52 -11.94 45.26
CA ARG A 277 -16.13 -11.58 44.97
C ARG A 277 -15.93 -11.08 43.54
N LYS A 278 -14.93 -10.21 43.36
CA LYS A 278 -14.42 -9.74 42.07
C LYS A 278 -12.89 -9.69 42.07
N TRP A 279 -12.26 -10.02 40.94
CA TRP A 279 -10.85 -9.71 40.70
C TRP A 279 -10.58 -9.37 39.22
N PRO A 280 -9.58 -8.50 38.94
CA PRO A 280 -9.11 -8.29 37.58
C PRO A 280 -8.39 -9.54 37.09
N ALA A 281 -8.70 -9.98 35.87
CA ALA A 281 -8.14 -11.21 35.31
C ALA A 281 -7.30 -10.96 34.05
N HIS A 282 -7.81 -10.15 33.11
CA HIS A 282 -7.14 -9.89 31.83
C HIS A 282 -7.09 -8.39 31.52
N THR A 283 -6.13 -7.96 30.69
CA THR A 283 -6.03 -6.56 30.24
C THR A 283 -6.99 -6.26 29.08
N ASP A 284 -7.59 -7.30 28.50
CA ASP A 284 -8.64 -7.26 27.50
C ASP A 284 -9.76 -8.27 27.86
N THR A 285 -10.83 -8.26 27.08
CA THR A 285 -12.05 -9.08 27.15
C THR A 285 -11.73 -10.56 27.39
N ILE A 286 -12.41 -11.17 28.35
CA ILE A 286 -12.39 -12.63 28.56
C ILE A 286 -13.42 -13.24 27.60
N LEU A 287 -13.05 -14.24 26.81
CA LEU A 287 -13.93 -14.83 25.79
C LEU A 287 -14.53 -16.17 26.21
N ALA A 288 -13.88 -16.88 27.12
CA ALA A 288 -14.35 -18.17 27.65
C ALA A 288 -13.91 -18.41 29.10
N LEU A 289 -14.70 -19.20 29.81
CA LEU A 289 -14.45 -19.69 31.17
C LEU A 289 -14.55 -21.22 31.18
N ALA A 290 -13.69 -21.89 31.94
CA ALA A 290 -13.81 -23.32 32.22
C ALA A 290 -13.44 -23.62 33.67
N LEU A 291 -14.27 -24.40 34.37
CA LEU A 291 -13.93 -24.98 35.68
C LEU A 291 -13.29 -26.35 35.49
N ASP A 292 -12.32 -26.68 36.35
CA ASP A 292 -11.76 -28.03 36.41
C ASP A 292 -12.70 -29.01 37.14
N ALA A 293 -12.41 -30.31 37.07
CA ALA A 293 -13.32 -31.35 37.54
C ALA A 293 -13.61 -31.31 39.04
N ASP A 294 -12.69 -30.77 39.85
CA ASP A 294 -12.80 -30.59 41.30
C ASP A 294 -13.23 -29.15 41.70
N GLU A 295 -13.42 -28.26 40.72
CA GLU A 295 -13.81 -26.85 40.88
C GLU A 295 -12.86 -26.01 41.74
N LYS A 296 -11.61 -26.45 41.87
CA LYS A 296 -10.54 -25.71 42.56
C LYS A 296 -9.87 -24.71 41.64
N ARG A 297 -9.96 -24.92 40.33
CA ARG A 297 -9.34 -24.05 39.32
C ARG A 297 -10.35 -23.54 38.31
N LEU A 298 -10.26 -22.25 38.03
CA LEU A 298 -10.96 -21.59 36.93
C LEU A 298 -9.93 -21.19 35.87
N ALA A 299 -10.09 -21.65 34.63
CA ALA A 299 -9.35 -21.15 33.48
C ALA A 299 -10.11 -20.01 32.80
N THR A 300 -9.39 -19.00 32.34
CA THR A 300 -9.90 -17.83 31.62
C THR A 300 -9.13 -17.65 30.31
N ALA A 301 -9.85 -17.48 29.20
CA ALA A 301 -9.28 -17.19 27.88
C ALA A 301 -9.41 -15.70 27.58
N GLY A 302 -8.29 -15.02 27.31
CA GLY A 302 -8.23 -13.58 27.11
C GLY A 302 -8.00 -13.17 25.66
N ALA A 303 -8.62 -12.06 25.28
CA ALA A 303 -8.31 -11.35 24.05
C ALA A 303 -6.96 -10.60 24.10
N ASP A 304 -6.27 -10.65 25.24
CA ASP A 304 -4.86 -10.25 25.42
C ASP A 304 -3.87 -11.36 25.01
N ASN A 305 -4.36 -12.40 24.31
CA ASN A 305 -3.65 -13.58 23.81
C ASN A 305 -3.21 -14.57 24.91
N LEU A 306 -3.69 -14.39 26.15
CA LEU A 306 -3.26 -15.19 27.30
C LEU A 306 -4.33 -16.17 27.74
N VAL A 307 -3.89 -17.30 28.29
CA VAL A 307 -4.72 -18.17 29.13
C VAL A 307 -4.21 -18.12 30.56
N LYS A 308 -5.12 -17.88 31.52
CA LYS A 308 -4.80 -17.79 32.95
C LYS A 308 -5.62 -18.78 33.73
N ILE A 309 -5.01 -19.38 34.75
CA ILE A 309 -5.68 -20.31 35.67
C ILE A 309 -5.65 -19.71 37.07
N TRP A 310 -6.80 -19.72 37.73
CA TRP A 310 -7.05 -19.07 39.01
C TRP A 310 -7.49 -20.09 40.05
N ASP A 311 -7.08 -19.88 41.29
CA ASP A 311 -7.63 -20.59 42.43
C ASP A 311 -9.03 -20.05 42.75
N THR A 312 -10.05 -20.92 42.78
CA THR A 312 -11.45 -20.49 42.93
C THR A 312 -11.77 -19.98 44.34
N GLN A 313 -11.00 -20.36 45.36
CA GLN A 313 -11.22 -19.98 46.75
C GLN A 313 -10.53 -18.66 47.12
N THR A 314 -9.35 -18.38 46.56
CA THR A 314 -8.50 -17.22 46.87
C THR A 314 -8.47 -16.19 45.75
N SER A 315 -8.91 -16.53 44.54
CA SER A 315 -8.85 -15.69 43.33
C SER A 315 -7.43 -15.27 42.94
N LYS A 316 -6.43 -16.02 43.39
CA LYS A 316 -5.04 -15.81 43.01
C LYS A 316 -4.74 -16.54 41.70
N GLN A 317 -3.95 -15.90 40.83
CA GLN A 317 -3.45 -16.54 39.63
C GLN A 317 -2.48 -17.67 40.02
N LEU A 318 -2.79 -18.89 39.58
CA LEU A 318 -1.97 -20.09 39.78
C LEU A 318 -1.03 -20.33 38.60
N THR A 319 -1.51 -20.08 37.38
CA THR A 319 -0.77 -20.38 36.14
C THR A 319 -1.09 -19.36 35.06
N LEU A 320 -0.08 -19.09 34.23
CA LEU A 320 -0.15 -18.28 33.02
C LEU A 320 0.43 -19.13 31.89
N LEU A 321 -0.30 -19.24 30.79
CA LEU A 321 0.11 -19.97 29.59
C LEU A 321 0.28 -18.95 28.45
N GLU A 322 1.50 -18.85 27.94
CA GLU A 322 1.90 -17.92 26.89
C GLU A 322 2.32 -18.70 25.64
N GLY A 323 1.79 -18.32 24.48
CA GLY A 323 2.18 -18.94 23.20
C GLY A 323 1.22 -18.71 22.04
N HIS A 324 0.01 -18.20 22.30
CA HIS A 324 -0.85 -17.69 21.24
C HIS A 324 -0.42 -16.30 20.79
N THR A 325 -0.58 -16.01 19.49
CA THR A 325 -0.28 -14.70 18.88
C THR A 325 -1.53 -13.91 18.51
N GLY A 326 -2.71 -14.48 18.77
CA GLY A 326 -4.02 -13.85 18.61
C GLY A 326 -4.94 -14.12 19.82
N ALA A 327 -6.11 -13.47 19.83
CA ALA A 327 -7.07 -13.56 20.94
C ALA A 327 -7.50 -15.01 21.18
N VAL A 328 -7.48 -15.47 22.43
CA VAL A 328 -7.88 -16.84 22.79
C VAL A 328 -9.40 -16.88 22.94
N THR A 329 -10.07 -17.60 22.05
CA THR A 329 -11.53 -17.57 21.88
C THR A 329 -12.24 -18.72 22.60
N GLY A 330 -11.55 -19.84 22.82
CA GLY A 330 -12.11 -21.02 23.50
C GLY A 330 -11.09 -21.73 24.36
N ILE A 331 -11.56 -22.31 25.46
CA ILE A 331 -10.78 -23.15 26.39
C ILE A 331 -11.63 -24.29 26.93
N ALA A 332 -10.99 -25.44 27.22
CA ALA A 332 -11.63 -26.55 27.92
C ALA A 332 -10.58 -27.40 28.65
N PHE A 333 -10.90 -27.87 29.86
CA PHE A 333 -10.09 -28.87 30.56
C PHE A 333 -10.38 -30.27 30.00
N ASN A 334 -9.37 -31.15 30.07
CA ASN A 334 -9.62 -32.58 29.93
C ASN A 334 -10.31 -33.14 31.19
N SER A 335 -10.82 -34.38 31.11
CA SER A 335 -11.54 -35.03 32.22
C SER A 335 -10.70 -35.19 33.49
N ALA A 336 -9.40 -35.44 33.35
CA ALA A 336 -8.44 -35.58 34.45
C ALA A 336 -7.95 -34.23 35.02
N SER A 337 -8.31 -33.12 34.41
CA SER A 337 -7.91 -31.76 34.79
C SER A 337 -6.39 -31.52 34.87
N ASN A 338 -5.58 -32.33 34.19
CA ASN A 338 -4.14 -32.13 34.10
C ASN A 338 -3.73 -31.41 32.80
N GLU A 339 -4.62 -31.35 31.81
CA GLU A 339 -4.40 -30.63 30.55
C GLU A 339 -5.52 -29.65 30.23
N LEU A 340 -5.18 -28.64 29.43
CA LEU A 340 -6.11 -27.62 28.95
C LEU A 340 -5.96 -27.46 27.44
N ALA A 341 -7.06 -27.49 26.70
CA ALA A 341 -7.08 -27.10 25.28
C ALA A 341 -7.41 -25.62 25.16
N SER A 342 -6.76 -24.93 24.23
CA SER A 342 -7.09 -23.57 23.83
C SER A 342 -7.09 -23.41 22.32
N ALA A 343 -7.91 -22.50 21.81
CA ALA A 343 -7.83 -22.08 20.42
C ALA A 343 -7.94 -20.56 20.29
N ALA A 344 -7.35 -20.01 19.25
CA ALA A 344 -7.20 -18.58 19.09
C ALA A 344 -7.31 -18.11 17.63
N LEU A 345 -7.34 -16.78 17.47
CA LEU A 345 -7.35 -16.09 16.17
C LEU A 345 -6.02 -16.16 15.40
N ASP A 346 -5.01 -16.84 15.95
CA ASP A 346 -3.76 -17.16 15.25
C ASP A 346 -3.85 -18.43 14.40
N HIS A 347 -5.06 -18.95 14.21
CA HIS A 347 -5.37 -20.19 13.50
C HIS A 347 -4.73 -21.43 14.14
N GLN A 348 -4.44 -21.40 15.44
CA GLN A 348 -3.86 -22.53 16.17
C GLN A 348 -4.81 -23.04 17.25
N LEU A 349 -4.81 -24.36 17.43
CA LEU A 349 -5.33 -25.06 18.59
C LEU A 349 -4.14 -25.68 19.34
N LYS A 350 -4.04 -25.42 20.64
CA LYS A 350 -2.98 -25.92 21.51
C LYS A 350 -3.53 -26.76 22.63
N ILE A 351 -2.79 -27.80 23.02
CA ILE A 351 -3.04 -28.54 24.28
C ILE A 351 -1.85 -28.28 25.20
N TRP A 352 -2.16 -27.87 26.43
CA TRP A 352 -1.21 -27.50 27.45
C TRP A 352 -1.19 -28.53 28.56
N ASP A 353 0.01 -28.93 28.99
CA ASP A 353 0.18 -29.59 30.29
C ASP A 353 0.22 -28.51 31.38
N ILE A 354 -0.70 -28.59 32.34
CA ILE A 354 -0.84 -27.54 33.37
C ILE A 354 0.31 -27.59 34.38
N GLY A 355 0.87 -28.79 34.62
CA GLY A 355 1.96 -28.99 35.56
C GLY A 355 3.26 -28.39 35.04
N THR A 356 3.60 -28.65 33.77
CA THR A 356 4.83 -28.11 33.14
C THR A 356 4.63 -26.72 32.54
N ARG A 357 3.39 -26.32 32.25
CA ARG A 357 3.01 -25.08 31.54
C ARG A 357 3.46 -25.05 30.08
N GLU A 358 3.75 -26.20 29.50
CA GLU A 358 4.21 -26.32 28.12
C GLU A 358 3.05 -26.69 27.19
N SER A 359 3.09 -26.15 25.97
CA SER A 359 2.24 -26.61 24.87
C SER A 359 2.77 -27.96 24.40
N VAL A 360 2.01 -29.03 24.64
CA VAL A 360 2.37 -30.41 24.29
C VAL A 360 1.79 -30.86 22.96
N VAL A 361 0.83 -30.12 22.39
CA VAL A 361 0.26 -30.36 21.04
C VAL A 361 -0.04 -29.01 20.37
N ASP A 362 0.23 -28.89 19.08
CA ASP A 362 -0.09 -27.71 18.26
C ASP A 362 -0.74 -28.14 16.93
N VAL A 363 -1.89 -27.57 16.59
CA VAL A 363 -2.67 -27.89 15.39
C VAL A 363 -2.96 -26.61 14.61
N LEU A 364 -2.48 -26.54 13.37
CA LEU A 364 -2.76 -25.44 12.45
C LEU A 364 -4.11 -25.65 11.74
N LEU A 365 -5.01 -24.67 11.84
CA LEU A 365 -6.40 -24.74 11.41
C LEU A 365 -6.64 -24.30 9.94
N GLN A 366 -5.71 -24.59 9.02
CA GLN A 366 -5.85 -24.34 7.57
C GLN A 366 -6.42 -22.95 7.20
N ASN A 367 -5.80 -21.88 7.68
CA ASN A 367 -6.16 -20.47 7.40
C ASN A 367 -7.55 -20.00 7.89
N ALA A 368 -8.12 -20.66 8.90
CA ALA A 368 -9.32 -20.19 9.59
C ALA A 368 -9.13 -20.28 11.11
N SER A 369 -9.83 -19.46 11.88
CA SER A 369 -9.74 -19.46 13.34
C SER A 369 -10.87 -20.25 13.96
N ALA A 370 -10.60 -20.95 15.07
CA ALA A 370 -11.68 -21.47 15.89
C ALA A 370 -12.30 -20.33 16.72
N THR A 371 -13.63 -20.25 16.74
CA THR A 371 -14.38 -19.25 17.50
C THR A 371 -14.77 -19.75 18.90
N THR A 372 -14.80 -21.07 19.09
CA THR A 372 -14.98 -21.75 20.38
C THR A 372 -14.60 -23.22 20.24
N LEU A 373 -14.36 -23.92 21.35
CA LEU A 373 -14.05 -25.35 21.38
C LEU A 373 -14.72 -26.06 22.56
N VAL A 374 -14.94 -27.36 22.41
CA VAL A 374 -15.38 -28.27 23.47
C VAL A 374 -14.52 -29.53 23.46
N TRP A 375 -14.05 -29.95 24.64
CA TRP A 375 -13.32 -31.21 24.82
C TRP A 375 -14.27 -32.29 25.34
N THR A 376 -14.41 -33.40 24.61
CA THR A 376 -15.38 -34.48 24.85
C THR A 376 -14.69 -35.86 24.98
N GLU A 377 -15.47 -36.91 25.25
CA GLU A 377 -15.05 -38.33 25.32
C GLU A 377 -13.85 -38.58 26.25
N GLU A 378 -13.98 -38.24 27.55
CA GLU A 378 -12.90 -38.41 28.54
C GLU A 378 -11.54 -37.82 28.11
N GLY A 379 -11.53 -36.74 27.33
CA GLY A 379 -10.29 -36.11 26.88
C GLY A 379 -9.75 -36.60 25.54
N LYS A 380 -10.49 -37.43 24.78
CA LYS A 380 -10.01 -38.00 23.51
C LYS A 380 -10.34 -37.19 22.26
N ARG A 381 -11.29 -36.26 22.34
CA ARG A 381 -11.79 -35.52 21.17
C ARG A 381 -12.02 -34.05 21.45
N ILE A 382 -11.50 -33.18 20.58
CA ILE A 382 -11.83 -31.75 20.59
C ILE A 382 -12.68 -31.43 19.37
N VAL A 383 -13.79 -30.72 19.58
CA VAL A 383 -14.65 -30.19 18.52
C VAL A 383 -14.60 -28.67 18.58
N ALA A 384 -14.45 -28.01 17.43
CA ALA A 384 -14.45 -26.56 17.34
C ALA A 384 -15.37 -26.06 16.22
N ALA A 385 -16.00 -24.92 16.47
CA ALA A 385 -16.62 -24.10 15.44
C ALA A 385 -15.58 -23.11 14.91
N ARG A 386 -15.62 -22.80 13.61
CA ARG A 386 -14.65 -21.93 12.93
C ARG A 386 -15.31 -20.75 12.23
N ASP A 387 -14.52 -19.69 12.06
CA ASP A 387 -14.94 -18.45 11.40
C ASP A 387 -15.19 -18.59 9.89
N ASP A 388 -14.69 -19.64 9.27
CA ASP A 388 -14.99 -20.02 7.89
C ASP A 388 -16.26 -20.87 7.76
N GLY A 389 -17.00 -21.09 8.85
CA GLY A 389 -18.24 -21.86 8.86
C GLY A 389 -18.06 -23.37 9.03
N CYS A 390 -16.83 -23.86 9.20
CA CYS A 390 -16.60 -25.28 9.46
C CYS A 390 -16.89 -25.65 10.91
N ILE A 391 -17.48 -26.82 11.11
CA ILE A 391 -17.40 -27.58 12.36
C ILE A 391 -16.34 -28.66 12.17
N SER A 392 -15.32 -28.67 13.02
CA SER A 392 -14.18 -29.58 12.88
C SER A 392 -13.95 -30.39 14.14
N SER A 393 -13.46 -31.61 13.98
CA SER A 393 -13.15 -32.56 15.05
C SER A 393 -11.71 -33.03 14.93
N TRP A 394 -11.03 -33.14 16.08
CA TRP A 394 -9.69 -33.71 16.19
C TRP A 394 -9.63 -34.83 17.23
N THR A 395 -8.91 -35.90 16.89
CA THR A 395 -8.63 -37.05 17.77
C THR A 395 -7.15 -37.46 17.66
N ASP A 396 -6.72 -38.42 18.48
CA ASP A 396 -5.39 -39.06 18.37
C ASP A 396 -4.22 -38.05 18.43
N PHE A 397 -4.30 -37.12 19.39
CA PHE A 397 -3.32 -36.06 19.57
C PHE A 397 -1.92 -36.62 19.87
N LYS A 398 -0.96 -36.31 19.00
CA LYS A 398 0.44 -36.70 19.16
C LYS A 398 1.19 -35.60 19.90
N ARG A 399 1.84 -35.97 21.00
CA ARG A 399 2.62 -35.02 21.81
C ARG A 399 3.93 -34.64 21.12
N HIS A 400 4.27 -33.37 21.14
CA HIS A 400 5.55 -32.86 20.68
C HIS A 400 5.91 -31.56 21.40
N THR A 401 7.20 -31.25 21.45
CA THR A 401 7.72 -29.98 21.96
C THR A 401 8.17 -29.14 20.77
N GLY A 402 7.37 -28.13 20.36
CA GLY A 402 7.74 -27.17 19.31
C GLY A 402 6.97 -27.31 17.97
N ALA A 403 7.27 -26.44 17.00
CA ALA A 403 6.55 -26.36 15.72
C ALA A 403 7.11 -27.36 14.67
N GLN A 404 6.33 -28.38 14.30
CA GLN A 404 6.56 -29.22 13.12
C GLN A 404 5.27 -29.39 12.31
N SER A 405 5.39 -29.46 10.98
CA SER A 405 4.29 -29.65 10.04
C SER A 405 4.32 -31.04 9.41
N SER A 406 3.53 -31.97 9.94
CA SER A 406 2.71 -32.92 9.17
C SER A 406 2.09 -33.93 10.15
N GLU A 407 0.82 -33.70 10.49
CA GLU A 407 -0.08 -34.60 11.24
C GLU A 407 0.16 -34.76 12.76
N THR A 408 -0.23 -33.73 13.52
CA THR A 408 -0.26 -33.70 15.01
C THR A 408 -1.55 -34.26 15.62
N ALA A 409 -2.62 -34.38 14.83
CA ALA A 409 -3.89 -34.99 15.21
C ALA A 409 -4.66 -35.48 13.98
N ASN A 410 -5.55 -36.45 14.15
CA ASN A 410 -6.49 -36.87 13.12
C ASN A 410 -7.58 -35.81 12.94
N TYR A 411 -7.77 -35.32 11.72
CA TYR A 411 -8.72 -34.24 11.40
C TYR A 411 -9.95 -34.78 10.67
N ARG A 412 -11.12 -34.24 11.01
CA ARG A 412 -12.38 -34.43 10.27
C ARG A 412 -13.20 -33.15 10.24
N GLU A 413 -13.66 -32.76 9.05
CA GLU A 413 -14.75 -31.79 8.89
C GLU A 413 -16.10 -32.51 9.14
N LEU A 414 -16.90 -31.98 10.07
CA LEU A 414 -18.22 -32.54 10.42
C LEU A 414 -19.35 -31.91 9.62
N LEU A 415 -19.23 -30.61 9.32
CA LEU A 415 -20.20 -29.83 8.55
C LEU A 415 -19.58 -28.51 8.10
N LYS A 416 -19.94 -28.05 6.90
CA LYS A 416 -19.65 -26.69 6.41
C LYS A 416 -20.92 -25.87 6.32
N SER A 417 -21.01 -24.80 7.10
CA SER A 417 -22.06 -23.80 7.02
C SER A 417 -21.66 -22.67 6.05
N PRO A 418 -22.62 -22.03 5.34
CA PRO A 418 -22.34 -20.83 4.54
C PRO A 418 -22.07 -19.56 5.38
N GLU A 419 -22.22 -19.61 6.71
CA GLU A 419 -22.06 -18.46 7.61
C GLU A 419 -20.90 -18.65 8.61
N VAL A 420 -20.47 -17.55 9.23
CA VAL A 420 -19.53 -17.56 10.37
C VAL A 420 -20.22 -18.19 11.59
N LEU A 421 -19.60 -19.19 12.21
CA LEU A 421 -20.12 -19.84 13.41
C LEU A 421 -19.50 -19.24 14.67
N HIS A 422 -20.32 -18.93 15.68
CA HIS A 422 -19.89 -18.29 16.94
C HIS A 422 -20.03 -19.16 18.18
N ALA A 423 -20.97 -20.09 18.16
CA ALA A 423 -21.34 -20.88 19.33
C ALA A 423 -21.37 -22.36 18.99
N LEU A 424 -21.02 -23.19 19.97
CA LEU A 424 -20.93 -24.64 19.88
C LEU A 424 -21.46 -25.25 21.17
N ALA A 425 -22.30 -26.28 21.07
CA ALA A 425 -22.68 -27.15 22.18
C ALA A 425 -22.66 -28.61 21.72
N VAL A 426 -22.14 -29.51 22.55
CA VAL A 426 -21.93 -30.91 22.19
C VAL A 426 -22.47 -31.80 23.30
N ASP A 427 -23.24 -32.83 22.96
CA ASP A 427 -23.64 -33.83 23.96
C ASP A 427 -22.44 -34.72 24.32
N ALA A 428 -22.33 -35.11 25.59
CA ALA A 428 -21.18 -35.86 26.09
C ALA A 428 -21.00 -37.25 25.44
N ALA A 429 -22.05 -37.80 24.83
CA ALA A 429 -22.04 -39.09 24.14
C ALA A 429 -21.72 -38.95 22.63
N GLY A 430 -21.49 -37.74 22.14
CA GLY A 430 -21.16 -37.46 20.75
C GLY A 430 -22.29 -37.64 19.73
N LYS A 431 -23.53 -37.83 20.19
CA LYS A 431 -24.65 -38.11 19.27
C LYS A 431 -25.05 -36.86 18.49
N ARG A 432 -24.84 -35.66 19.05
CA ARG A 432 -25.24 -34.37 18.49
C ARG A 432 -24.24 -33.28 18.80
N VAL A 433 -23.91 -32.53 17.75
CA VAL A 433 -23.11 -31.31 17.74
C VAL A 433 -24.01 -30.19 17.21
N PHE A 434 -24.20 -29.17 18.02
CA PHE A 434 -24.98 -27.98 17.69
C PHE A 434 -24.03 -26.82 17.47
N ALA A 435 -24.09 -26.17 16.31
CA ALA A 435 -23.36 -24.94 16.06
C ALA A 435 -24.25 -23.88 15.43
N ALA A 436 -24.03 -22.62 15.78
CA ALA A 436 -24.84 -21.52 15.29
C ALA A 436 -24.00 -20.28 15.03
N GLY A 437 -24.52 -19.42 14.16
CA GLY A 437 -23.80 -18.28 13.62
C GLY A 437 -24.64 -17.01 13.50
N GLU A 438 -24.30 -16.20 12.50
CA GLU A 438 -24.86 -14.87 12.23
C GLU A 438 -26.35 -14.85 11.90
N SER A 439 -26.85 -15.86 11.20
CA SER A 439 -28.26 -15.96 10.79
C SER A 439 -29.22 -16.32 11.93
N GLY A 440 -28.69 -16.72 13.09
CA GLY A 440 -29.48 -17.26 14.18
C GLY A 440 -29.92 -18.73 13.99
N VAL A 441 -29.59 -19.34 12.86
CA VAL A 441 -29.87 -20.76 12.58
C VAL A 441 -28.90 -21.64 13.37
N VAL A 442 -29.43 -22.70 13.98
CA VAL A 442 -28.62 -23.72 14.66
C VAL A 442 -28.52 -24.94 13.77
N HIS A 443 -27.31 -25.29 13.34
CA HIS A 443 -27.02 -26.50 12.56
C HIS A 443 -26.73 -27.68 13.49
N VAL A 444 -27.24 -28.86 13.14
CA VAL A 444 -27.10 -30.08 13.96
C VAL A 444 -26.47 -31.21 13.15
N THR A 445 -25.36 -31.75 13.63
CA THR A 445 -24.62 -32.87 13.02
C THR A 445 -24.17 -33.88 14.09
N SER A 446 -23.57 -35.00 13.69
CA SER A 446 -22.95 -35.99 14.59
C SER A 446 -21.42 -35.98 14.49
N PHE A 447 -20.75 -36.75 15.35
CA PHE A 447 -19.29 -36.99 15.30
C PHE A 447 -18.80 -37.71 14.03
N GLU A 448 -19.71 -38.34 13.30
CA GLU A 448 -19.47 -38.95 11.98
C GLU A 448 -19.68 -37.97 10.83
N GLY A 449 -20.10 -36.73 11.11
CA GLY A 449 -20.46 -35.74 10.10
C GLY A 449 -21.83 -36.00 9.45
N LYS A 450 -22.68 -36.80 10.10
CA LYS A 450 -24.04 -37.06 9.61
C LYS A 450 -24.92 -35.85 9.95
N TRP A 451 -25.47 -35.21 8.92
CA TRP A 451 -26.48 -34.16 9.10
C TRP A 451 -27.72 -34.70 9.82
N ILE A 452 -28.13 -34.01 10.89
CA ILE A 452 -29.29 -34.37 11.71
C ILE A 452 -30.46 -33.41 11.44
N GLY A 453 -30.18 -32.12 11.29
CA GLY A 453 -31.20 -31.11 11.09
C GLY A 453 -30.71 -29.68 11.26
N LYS A 454 -31.64 -28.73 11.24
CA LYS A 454 -31.43 -27.34 11.63
C LYS A 454 -32.60 -26.82 12.47
N LEU A 455 -32.32 -25.91 13.40
CA LEU A 455 -33.32 -25.14 14.13
C LEU A 455 -33.38 -23.75 13.53
N GLU A 456 -34.46 -23.47 12.81
CA GLU A 456 -34.71 -22.15 12.25
C GLU A 456 -35.01 -21.14 13.36
N ALA A 457 -34.75 -19.86 13.10
CA ALA A 457 -35.41 -18.79 13.84
C ALA A 457 -36.93 -18.93 13.61
N PRO A 458 -37.78 -18.90 14.66
CA PRO A 458 -39.22 -18.76 14.46
C PRO A 458 -39.45 -17.50 13.62
N ALA A 459 -40.49 -17.51 12.79
CA ALA A 459 -40.81 -16.40 11.90
C ALA A 459 -41.25 -15.13 12.67
N LEU A 460 -40.34 -14.51 13.42
CA LEU A 460 -40.32 -13.08 13.58
C LEU A 460 -39.90 -12.54 12.23
N LEU A 461 -40.89 -12.15 11.41
CA LEU A 461 -40.85 -11.24 10.23
C LEU A 461 -41.96 -11.55 9.19
N ALA A 462 -43.17 -11.95 9.61
CA ALA A 462 -44.39 -11.75 8.80
C ALA A 462 -45.26 -10.59 9.29
N GLY A 463 -44.92 -9.98 10.44
CA GLY A 463 -45.71 -8.91 11.06
C GLY A 463 -44.92 -7.80 11.75
N GLY A 464 -43.59 -7.90 11.81
CA GLY A 464 -42.76 -6.73 12.09
C GLY A 464 -42.82 -5.85 10.85
N LYS A 465 -43.12 -4.56 11.03
CA LYS A 465 -42.69 -3.61 10.02
C LYS A 465 -41.18 -3.74 9.98
N GLY A 466 -40.64 -4.57 9.09
CA GLY A 466 -39.32 -4.30 8.55
C GLY A 466 -39.29 -2.81 8.26
N LEU A 467 -38.14 -2.16 8.51
CA LEU A 467 -37.92 -0.77 8.10
C LEU A 467 -38.69 -0.59 6.81
N ALA A 468 -39.70 0.30 6.81
CA ALA A 468 -40.56 0.44 5.63
C ALA A 468 -39.62 0.57 4.42
N ALA A 469 -39.96 0.12 3.22
CA ALA A 469 -39.00 0.14 2.11
C ALA A 469 -38.29 1.51 1.90
N GLY A 470 -38.86 2.62 2.40
CA GLY A 470 -38.21 3.93 2.50
C GLY A 470 -37.28 4.21 3.71
N ASP A 471 -37.39 3.47 4.83
CA ASP A 471 -36.48 3.55 5.99
C ASP A 471 -35.20 2.69 5.81
N GLU A 472 -35.26 1.60 5.02
CA GLU A 472 -34.09 0.83 4.60
C GLU A 472 -33.18 1.69 3.70
N GLU A 473 -33.75 2.41 2.73
CA GLU A 473 -33.01 3.37 1.88
C GLU A 473 -32.43 4.57 2.65
N ALA A 474 -32.94 4.88 3.85
CA ALA A 474 -32.49 6.01 4.67
C ALA A 474 -31.28 5.71 5.57
N SER A 475 -30.98 4.43 5.83
CA SER A 475 -29.83 4.04 6.67
C SER A 475 -28.54 3.94 5.83
N PRO A 476 -27.40 4.45 6.32
CA PRO A 476 -26.12 4.33 5.61
C PRO A 476 -25.74 2.86 5.39
N SER A 477 -25.08 2.53 4.28
CA SER A 477 -24.50 1.21 4.06
C SER A 477 -23.00 1.19 4.37
N PHE A 478 -22.45 0.00 4.60
CA PHE A 478 -21.02 -0.13 4.86
C PHE A 478 -20.20 0.26 3.64
N VAL A 479 -20.50 -0.32 2.48
CA VAL A 479 -19.71 -0.14 1.25
C VAL A 479 -19.74 1.31 0.79
N ARG A 480 -20.92 1.93 0.68
CA ARG A 480 -21.06 3.27 0.09
C ARG A 480 -20.77 4.41 1.06
N ASP A 481 -21.04 4.24 2.35
CA ASP A 481 -21.06 5.36 3.30
C ASP A 481 -20.01 5.24 4.42
N VAL A 482 -19.86 4.08 5.07
CA VAL A 482 -18.91 3.90 6.20
C VAL A 482 -17.48 3.68 5.74
N LEU A 483 -17.28 2.81 4.77
CA LEU A 483 -15.97 2.43 4.26
C LEU A 483 -15.17 3.64 3.74
N PRO A 484 -15.76 4.60 2.98
CA PRO A 484 -15.05 5.80 2.57
C PRO A 484 -14.64 6.69 3.74
N VAL A 485 -15.47 6.81 4.77
CA VAL A 485 -15.14 7.57 5.99
C VAL A 485 -13.94 6.96 6.68
N MET A 486 -13.91 5.62 6.83
CA MET A 486 -12.78 4.91 7.43
C MET A 486 -11.51 5.03 6.59
N ALA A 487 -11.64 5.01 5.26
CA ALA A 487 -10.53 5.18 4.32
C ALA A 487 -9.92 6.57 4.48
N ARG A 488 -10.77 7.60 4.45
CA ARG A 488 -10.40 9.01 4.59
C ARG A 488 -9.76 9.30 5.95
N ALA A 489 -10.29 8.72 7.02
CA ALA A 489 -9.74 8.80 8.36
C ALA A 489 -8.38 8.10 8.51
N GLY A 490 -7.94 7.33 7.51
CA GLY A 490 -6.66 6.63 7.50
C GLY A 490 -6.64 5.34 8.32
N CYS A 491 -7.81 4.81 8.73
CA CYS A 491 -7.91 3.57 9.50
C CYS A 491 -7.37 2.37 8.69
N MET A 492 -7.59 2.41 7.37
CA MET A 492 -7.19 1.40 6.37
C MET A 492 -5.87 1.75 5.65
N ALA A 493 -5.05 2.62 6.23
CA ALA A 493 -3.72 2.90 5.71
C ALA A 493 -2.70 1.85 6.20
N GLY A 494 -1.63 1.61 5.42
CA GLY A 494 -0.54 0.69 5.81
C GLY A 494 0.19 1.08 7.11
N GLY A 495 0.00 2.31 7.61
CA GLY A 495 0.47 2.73 8.94
C GLY A 495 -0.39 2.22 10.11
N CYS A 496 -1.61 1.74 9.84
CA CYS A 496 -2.64 1.40 10.82
C CYS A 496 -3.09 -0.07 10.69
N HIS A 497 -4.37 -0.33 10.46
CA HIS A 497 -4.94 -1.69 10.43
C HIS A 497 -4.71 -2.42 9.11
N ALA A 498 -4.25 -1.72 8.07
CA ALA A 498 -3.89 -2.34 6.79
C ALA A 498 -2.44 -2.80 6.68
N LYS A 499 -1.80 -3.10 7.82
CA LYS A 499 -0.53 -3.82 7.85
C LYS A 499 -0.75 -5.29 7.45
N PRO A 500 0.26 -5.99 6.91
CA PRO A 500 0.11 -7.40 6.52
C PRO A 500 -0.44 -8.30 7.65
N GLN A 501 -0.03 -8.06 8.90
CA GLN A 501 -0.52 -8.76 10.10
C GLN A 501 -1.64 -8.03 10.85
N GLY A 502 -2.15 -6.90 10.34
CA GLY A 502 -3.05 -6.01 11.07
C GLY A 502 -2.37 -5.31 12.26
N GLN A 503 -3.17 -4.83 13.22
CA GLN A 503 -2.69 -4.32 14.51
C GLN A 503 -3.56 -4.86 15.64
N ASN A 504 -2.93 -5.50 16.63
CA ASN A 504 -3.59 -6.05 17.82
C ASN A 504 -4.80 -6.94 17.49
N GLY A 505 -4.63 -7.85 16.52
CA GLY A 505 -5.69 -8.74 16.07
C GLY A 505 -6.85 -8.02 15.38
N PHE A 506 -6.62 -6.84 14.78
CA PHE A 506 -7.60 -6.17 13.90
C PHE A 506 -6.94 -5.82 12.57
N LYS A 507 -7.42 -6.43 11.48
CA LYS A 507 -6.85 -6.29 10.15
C LYS A 507 -7.89 -5.74 9.19
N LEU A 508 -7.48 -4.74 8.41
CA LEU A 508 -8.28 -4.19 7.32
C LEU A 508 -7.52 -4.27 6.01
N SER A 509 -8.21 -4.23 4.90
CA SER A 509 -7.68 -4.21 3.55
C SER A 509 -7.06 -2.84 3.25
N VAL A 510 -5.96 -2.83 2.51
CA VAL A 510 -5.29 -1.57 2.12
C VAL A 510 -6.15 -0.86 1.07
N PHE A 511 -6.47 0.41 1.28
CA PHE A 511 -7.31 1.19 0.34
C PHE A 511 -8.70 0.58 0.06
N SER A 512 -9.24 -0.23 0.99
CA SER A 512 -10.60 -0.76 0.91
C SER A 512 -10.83 -1.76 -0.23
N TYR A 513 -9.80 -2.52 -0.62
CA TYR A 513 -9.89 -3.45 -1.75
C TYR A 513 -10.75 -4.69 -1.47
N ASP A 514 -10.90 -5.08 -0.20
CA ASP A 514 -11.76 -6.21 0.23
C ASP A 514 -12.83 -5.74 1.24
N PRO A 515 -13.90 -5.08 0.76
CA PRO A 515 -14.98 -4.61 1.63
C PRO A 515 -15.64 -5.72 2.45
N ALA A 516 -15.74 -6.95 1.90
CA ALA A 516 -16.37 -8.07 2.59
C ALA A 516 -15.50 -8.58 3.75
N GLY A 517 -14.18 -8.69 3.53
CA GLY A 517 -13.20 -8.94 4.59
C GLY A 517 -13.25 -7.85 5.67
N ASP A 518 -13.21 -6.58 5.27
CA ASP A 518 -13.25 -5.43 6.18
C ASP A 518 -14.52 -5.42 7.04
N PHE A 519 -15.67 -5.68 6.43
CA PHE A 519 -16.94 -5.77 7.14
C PHE A 519 -16.92 -6.88 8.19
N ARG A 520 -16.41 -8.07 7.83
CA ARG A 520 -16.32 -9.22 8.73
C ARG A 520 -15.42 -8.94 9.93
N GLU A 521 -14.27 -8.31 9.70
CA GLU A 521 -13.31 -7.92 10.75
C GLU A 521 -13.92 -6.89 11.73
N ILE A 522 -14.76 -6.00 11.22
CA ILE A 522 -15.42 -4.97 12.03
C ILE A 522 -16.62 -5.53 12.79
N VAL A 523 -17.49 -6.27 12.11
CA VAL A 523 -18.81 -6.65 12.63
C VAL A 523 -18.81 -8.02 13.32
N HIS A 524 -18.07 -9.00 12.79
CA HIS A 524 -18.23 -10.41 13.18
C HIS A 524 -17.06 -10.96 14.01
N GLU A 525 -15.82 -10.59 13.68
CA GLU A 525 -14.63 -11.16 14.30
C GLU A 525 -14.62 -10.98 15.83
N ALA A 526 -14.19 -12.03 16.55
CA ALA A 526 -14.19 -12.10 18.01
C ALA A 526 -15.56 -11.75 18.64
N ARG A 527 -16.65 -12.32 18.09
CA ARG A 527 -18.02 -12.19 18.61
C ARG A 527 -18.54 -10.74 18.57
N GLY A 528 -18.16 -9.99 17.54
CA GLY A 528 -18.57 -8.60 17.34
C GLY A 528 -18.10 -7.66 18.45
N ARG A 529 -16.91 -7.90 19.02
CA ARG A 529 -16.36 -7.10 20.15
C ARG A 529 -16.15 -5.60 19.83
N ARG A 530 -16.16 -5.21 18.56
CA ARG A 530 -15.88 -3.83 18.11
C ARG A 530 -17.12 -2.96 17.99
N ILE A 531 -18.30 -3.57 17.85
CA ILE A 531 -19.57 -2.89 17.60
C ILE A 531 -20.60 -3.28 18.64
N SER A 532 -21.19 -2.31 19.33
CA SER A 532 -22.28 -2.47 20.29
C SER A 532 -23.58 -1.94 19.68
N PRO A 533 -24.43 -2.78 19.07
CA PRO A 533 -25.65 -2.31 18.38
C PRO A 533 -26.63 -1.58 19.28
N SER A 534 -26.82 -2.08 20.51
CA SER A 534 -27.67 -1.44 21.53
C SER A 534 -27.05 -0.20 22.18
N ALA A 535 -25.74 0.03 22.01
CA ALA A 535 -25.02 1.21 22.50
C ALA A 535 -23.95 1.66 21.48
N PRO A 536 -24.36 2.18 20.30
CA PRO A 536 -23.45 2.50 19.20
C PRO A 536 -22.27 3.36 19.63
N GLU A 537 -22.53 4.36 20.47
CA GLU A 537 -21.54 5.32 20.98
C GLU A 537 -20.48 4.68 21.88
N GLU A 538 -20.74 3.50 22.43
CA GLU A 538 -19.79 2.70 23.20
C GLU A 538 -19.01 1.69 22.33
N SER A 539 -19.26 1.65 21.02
CA SER A 539 -18.50 0.80 20.09
C SER A 539 -17.04 1.24 20.00
N LEU A 540 -16.10 0.29 20.03
CA LEU A 540 -14.67 0.57 19.85
C LEU A 540 -14.38 1.28 18.52
N LEU A 541 -15.19 1.01 17.48
CA LEU A 541 -15.13 1.68 16.19
C LEU A 541 -15.36 3.20 16.27
N LEU A 542 -16.01 3.69 17.33
CA LEU A 542 -16.19 5.13 17.60
C LEU A 542 -15.27 5.63 18.72
N LEU A 543 -15.08 4.84 19.78
CA LEU A 543 -14.29 5.25 20.94
C LEU A 543 -12.80 5.41 20.61
N LYS A 544 -12.22 4.48 19.83
CA LYS A 544 -10.79 4.51 19.47
C LYS A 544 -10.48 5.66 18.52
N PRO A 545 -11.18 5.86 17.39
CA PRO A 545 -10.85 6.93 16.46
C PRO A 545 -11.16 8.33 17.01
N THR A 546 -12.05 8.47 18.00
CA THR A 546 -12.26 9.76 18.69
C THR A 546 -11.26 10.01 19.82
N ALA A 547 -10.35 9.06 20.10
CA ALA A 547 -9.46 9.05 21.26
C ALA A 547 -10.21 9.18 22.60
N THR A 548 -11.48 8.72 22.65
CA THR A 548 -12.23 8.60 23.91
C THR A 548 -11.63 7.50 24.79
N VAL A 549 -11.06 6.47 24.16
CA VAL A 549 -10.20 5.47 24.78
C VAL A 549 -8.83 5.46 24.09
N GLU A 550 -7.81 4.97 24.78
CA GLU A 550 -6.44 4.94 24.24
C GLU A 550 -6.37 4.18 22.90
N HIS A 551 -5.76 4.81 21.89
CA HIS A 551 -5.56 4.22 20.58
C HIS A 551 -4.16 4.58 20.08
N GLY A 552 -3.33 3.57 19.80
CA GLY A 552 -1.98 3.78 19.25
C GLY A 552 -1.95 4.47 17.87
N GLY A 553 -3.08 4.48 17.15
CA GLY A 553 -3.27 5.25 15.93
C GLY A 553 -3.57 6.73 16.16
N GLY A 554 -3.79 7.17 17.41
CA GLY A 554 -4.22 8.53 17.71
C GLY A 554 -5.66 8.84 17.26
N LYS A 555 -6.05 10.10 17.43
CA LYS A 555 -7.37 10.60 17.03
C LYS A 555 -7.48 10.74 15.51
N ARG A 556 -8.60 10.28 14.94
CA ARG A 556 -8.90 10.28 13.50
C ARG A 556 -10.05 11.19 13.11
N PHE A 557 -11.07 11.33 13.96
CA PHE A 557 -12.16 12.28 13.78
C PHE A 557 -12.71 12.74 15.13
N GLU A 558 -13.45 13.85 15.11
CA GLU A 558 -14.04 14.45 16.32
C GLU A 558 -15.29 13.69 16.80
N ARG A 559 -15.52 13.64 18.11
CA ARG A 559 -16.79 13.13 18.64
C ARG A 559 -17.92 14.08 18.24
N GLY A 560 -18.99 13.54 17.65
CA GLY A 560 -20.12 14.33 17.15
C GLY A 560 -19.92 14.96 15.76
N SER A 561 -18.80 14.68 15.10
CA SER A 561 -18.59 14.97 13.67
C SER A 561 -19.60 14.23 12.78
N ASP A 562 -19.68 14.59 11.51
CA ASP A 562 -20.55 13.92 10.54
C ASP A 562 -20.12 12.46 10.34
N GLU A 563 -18.81 12.19 10.35
CA GLU A 563 -18.22 10.85 10.31
C GLU A 563 -18.66 10.01 11.52
N TYR A 564 -18.58 10.59 12.72
CA TYR A 564 -19.02 9.93 13.96
C TYR A 564 -20.52 9.61 13.92
N LYS A 565 -21.35 10.56 13.50
CA LYS A 565 -22.81 10.40 13.42
C LYS A 565 -23.20 9.35 12.38
N LEU A 566 -22.55 9.35 11.22
CA LEU A 566 -22.80 8.40 10.14
C LEU A 566 -22.50 6.97 10.58
N ILE A 567 -21.33 6.73 11.18
CA ILE A 567 -20.97 5.40 11.69
C ILE A 567 -21.93 4.98 12.81
N ALA A 568 -22.27 5.88 13.74
CA ALA A 568 -23.24 5.58 14.79
C ALA A 568 -24.64 5.25 14.21
N GLN A 569 -25.07 5.95 13.16
CA GLN A 569 -26.35 5.69 12.49
C GLN A 569 -26.33 4.34 11.75
N TRP A 570 -25.23 4.00 11.06
CA TRP A 570 -25.05 2.70 10.44
C TRP A 570 -25.15 1.55 11.46
N ILE A 571 -24.52 1.71 12.63
CA ILE A 571 -24.61 0.72 13.72
C ILE A 571 -26.06 0.58 14.20
N ARG A 572 -26.78 1.70 14.41
CA ARG A 572 -28.21 1.68 14.79
C ARG A 572 -29.11 1.08 13.72
N GLY A 573 -28.74 1.23 12.45
CA GLY A 573 -29.48 0.69 11.30
C GLY A 573 -29.22 -0.80 11.03
N GLY A 574 -28.54 -1.52 11.93
CA GLY A 574 -28.28 -2.95 11.76
C GLY A 574 -27.03 -3.28 10.95
N MET A 575 -26.12 -2.31 10.79
CA MET A 575 -24.82 -2.51 10.11
C MET A 575 -25.00 -3.07 8.70
N ILE A 576 -25.90 -2.47 7.90
CA ILE A 576 -26.17 -2.92 6.53
C ILE A 576 -24.86 -2.95 5.73
N TYR A 577 -24.51 -4.10 5.16
CA TYR A 577 -23.32 -4.24 4.32
C TYR A 577 -23.48 -3.42 3.02
N GLN A 578 -24.54 -3.73 2.28
CA GLN A 578 -24.92 -3.09 1.02
C GLN A 578 -26.43 -3.24 0.83
N HIS A 579 -27.09 -2.24 0.24
CA HIS A 579 -28.52 -2.34 -0.11
C HIS A 579 -28.72 -3.20 -1.37
N THR A 580 -29.87 -3.88 -1.48
CA THR A 580 -30.19 -4.83 -2.58
C THR A 580 -30.02 -4.25 -3.99
N ASN A 581 -30.20 -2.93 -4.16
CA ASN A 581 -30.02 -2.22 -5.43
C ASN A 581 -28.98 -1.09 -5.34
N GLU A 582 -28.04 -1.16 -4.41
CA GLU A 582 -27.01 -0.12 -4.29
C GLU A 582 -26.10 -0.12 -5.52
N PRO A 583 -26.02 0.98 -6.28
CA PRO A 583 -25.30 0.98 -7.54
C PRO A 583 -23.79 0.90 -7.29
N ALA A 584 -23.10 0.03 -8.02
CA ALA A 584 -21.66 -0.14 -7.88
C ALA A 584 -20.91 1.08 -8.42
N LEU A 585 -19.86 1.51 -7.72
CA LEU A 585 -18.98 2.59 -8.15
C LEU A 585 -18.30 2.20 -9.47
N LEU A 586 -18.39 3.08 -10.47
CA LEU A 586 -17.84 2.88 -11.80
C LEU A 586 -16.55 3.66 -12.02
N ALA A 587 -16.50 4.92 -11.55
CA ALA A 587 -15.33 5.79 -11.68
C ALA A 587 -15.40 6.97 -10.70
N VAL A 588 -14.29 7.69 -10.56
CA VAL A 588 -14.27 9.05 -9.99
C VAL A 588 -13.78 10.07 -11.02
N ARG A 589 -14.27 11.29 -10.90
CA ARG A 589 -13.91 12.44 -11.76
C ARG A 589 -13.48 13.63 -10.92
N VAL A 590 -12.30 14.16 -11.19
CA VAL A 590 -11.81 15.41 -10.58
C VAL A 590 -12.11 16.58 -11.49
N GLN A 591 -12.72 17.63 -10.94
CA GLN A 591 -13.03 18.86 -11.66
C GLN A 591 -12.38 20.09 -10.98
N PRO A 592 -11.75 20.99 -11.77
CA PRO A 592 -11.45 20.83 -13.19
C PRO A 592 -10.34 19.79 -13.43
N ALA A 593 -10.41 19.05 -14.54
CA ALA A 593 -9.39 18.07 -14.93
C ALA A 593 -8.06 18.73 -15.36
N LYS A 594 -8.11 19.98 -15.85
CA LYS A 594 -6.95 20.81 -16.18
C LYS A 594 -7.23 22.26 -15.79
N ALA A 595 -6.29 22.94 -15.16
CA ALA A 595 -6.43 24.35 -14.82
C ALA A 595 -5.09 25.10 -14.87
N VAL A 596 -5.15 26.36 -15.33
CA VAL A 596 -4.01 27.29 -15.39
C VAL A 596 -4.12 28.28 -14.23
N TYR A 597 -3.04 28.42 -13.46
CA TYR A 597 -3.00 29.23 -12.24
C TYR A 597 -1.99 30.36 -12.37
N ARG A 598 -2.31 31.50 -11.75
CA ARG A 598 -1.30 32.52 -11.41
C ARG A 598 -0.53 32.07 -10.19
N ALA A 599 0.72 32.52 -10.07
CA ALA A 599 1.52 32.25 -8.86
C ALA A 599 0.76 32.69 -7.60
N ASN A 600 0.72 31.82 -6.58
CA ASN A 600 -0.03 31.99 -5.32
C ASN A 600 -1.58 31.98 -5.43
N GLN A 601 -2.17 31.68 -6.59
CA GLN A 601 -3.62 31.51 -6.72
C GLN A 601 -4.07 30.20 -6.07
N SER A 602 -5.28 30.19 -5.50
CA SER A 602 -5.94 28.98 -5.01
C SER A 602 -7.22 28.66 -5.80
N LEU A 603 -7.53 27.37 -5.93
CA LEU A 603 -8.77 26.88 -6.56
C LEU A 603 -9.25 25.62 -5.84
N GLN A 604 -10.56 25.50 -5.65
CA GLN A 604 -11.19 24.32 -5.06
C GLN A 604 -11.40 23.23 -6.12
N LEU A 605 -10.95 22.01 -5.84
CA LEU A 605 -11.30 20.83 -6.62
C LEU A 605 -12.64 20.25 -6.15
N LYS A 606 -13.36 19.63 -7.09
CA LYS A 606 -14.53 18.78 -6.81
C LYS A 606 -14.23 17.35 -7.25
N VAL A 607 -14.59 16.37 -6.44
CA VAL A 607 -14.50 14.95 -6.79
C VAL A 607 -15.90 14.37 -6.86
N GLU A 608 -16.23 13.82 -8.01
CA GLU A 608 -17.54 13.23 -8.30
C GLU A 608 -17.40 11.73 -8.54
N ALA A 609 -18.06 10.93 -7.69
CA ALA A 609 -18.21 9.50 -7.88
C ALA A 609 -19.32 9.24 -8.90
N GLN A 610 -19.06 8.36 -9.88
CA GLN A 610 -20.00 7.95 -10.93
C GLN A 610 -20.33 6.48 -10.73
N TYR A 611 -21.60 6.11 -10.78
CA TYR A 611 -22.07 4.76 -10.52
C TYR A 611 -22.62 4.07 -11.78
N LYS A 612 -22.72 2.73 -11.75
CA LYS A 612 -23.16 1.93 -12.92
C LYS A 612 -24.59 2.23 -13.40
N ASP A 613 -25.44 2.77 -12.53
CA ASP A 613 -26.81 3.18 -12.87
C ASP A 613 -26.89 4.59 -13.52
N GLY A 614 -25.74 5.25 -13.70
CA GLY A 614 -25.64 6.60 -14.25
C GLY A 614 -25.77 7.72 -13.22
N SER A 615 -26.03 7.40 -11.95
CA SER A 615 -26.07 8.40 -10.86
C SER A 615 -24.66 8.92 -10.52
N SER A 616 -24.60 10.09 -9.87
CA SER A 616 -23.35 10.66 -9.39
C SER A 616 -23.48 11.29 -8.00
N ARG A 617 -22.37 11.34 -7.26
CA ARG A 617 -22.29 11.88 -5.89
C ARG A 617 -21.04 12.73 -5.72
N ASP A 618 -21.19 13.91 -5.09
CA ASP A 618 -20.04 14.68 -4.62
C ASP A 618 -19.40 13.97 -3.43
N VAL A 619 -18.16 13.53 -3.62
CA VAL A 619 -17.36 12.82 -2.63
C VAL A 619 -16.10 13.59 -2.26
N THR A 620 -16.04 14.89 -2.55
CA THR A 620 -14.85 15.74 -2.33
C THR A 620 -14.32 15.65 -0.90
N LYS A 621 -15.21 15.66 0.10
CA LYS A 621 -14.82 15.55 1.52
C LYS A 621 -14.33 14.16 1.93
N LEU A 622 -14.71 13.13 1.17
CA LEU A 622 -14.34 11.73 1.40
C LEU A 622 -13.15 11.28 0.55
N ALA A 623 -12.75 12.10 -0.43
CA ALA A 623 -11.61 11.86 -1.27
C ALA A 623 -10.30 12.22 -0.55
N ASP A 624 -9.25 11.45 -0.83
CA ASP A 624 -7.90 11.77 -0.42
C ASP A 624 -7.11 12.43 -1.55
N PHE A 625 -6.33 13.47 -1.23
CA PHE A 625 -5.63 14.28 -2.22
C PHE A 625 -4.11 14.27 -2.01
N VAL A 626 -3.37 14.12 -3.10
CA VAL A 626 -1.89 14.16 -3.09
C VAL A 626 -1.40 15.01 -4.27
N SER A 627 -0.43 15.89 -4.01
CA SER A 627 0.33 16.55 -5.07
C SER A 627 1.61 15.78 -5.38
N ASN A 628 1.89 15.54 -6.66
CA ASN A 628 3.14 14.91 -7.10
C ASN A 628 4.35 15.87 -7.07
N GLU A 629 4.12 17.19 -7.14
CA GLU A 629 5.15 18.24 -7.21
C GLU A 629 4.77 19.40 -6.29
N LYS A 630 5.07 19.25 -5.00
CA LYS A 630 4.64 20.19 -3.95
C LYS A 630 5.22 21.60 -4.10
N GLU A 631 6.37 21.75 -4.76
CA GLU A 631 6.97 23.06 -5.04
C GLU A 631 6.16 23.88 -6.06
N ILE A 632 5.47 23.18 -6.98
CA ILE A 632 4.63 23.79 -8.01
C ILE A 632 3.20 23.97 -7.49
N ALA A 633 2.59 22.95 -6.88
CA ALA A 633 1.25 23.06 -6.34
C ALA A 633 1.07 22.21 -5.08
N THR A 634 0.39 22.74 -4.08
CA THR A 634 -0.02 22.00 -2.89
C THR A 634 -1.53 21.80 -2.90
N VAL A 635 -2.03 20.80 -2.17
CA VAL A 635 -3.48 20.55 -2.01
C VAL A 635 -3.77 20.30 -0.54
N SER A 636 -4.86 20.89 -0.04
CA SER A 636 -5.35 20.63 1.31
C SER A 636 -6.16 19.34 1.39
N GLU A 637 -6.43 18.89 2.62
CA GLU A 637 -7.33 17.77 2.88
C GLU A 637 -8.75 17.95 2.29
N ASN A 638 -9.20 19.17 2.06
CA ASN A 638 -10.51 19.42 1.48
C ASN A 638 -10.46 19.65 -0.04
N GLY A 639 -9.33 19.38 -0.70
CA GLY A 639 -9.18 19.56 -2.14
C GLY A 639 -8.89 21.01 -2.57
N LEU A 640 -8.48 21.90 -1.65
CA LEU A 640 -8.08 23.26 -2.01
C LEU A 640 -6.65 23.26 -2.54
N VAL A 641 -6.49 23.50 -3.83
CA VAL A 641 -5.18 23.61 -4.49
C VAL A 641 -4.64 25.01 -4.32
N ARG A 642 -3.34 25.12 -3.99
CA ARG A 642 -2.60 26.39 -3.92
C ARG A 642 -1.35 26.31 -4.80
N ALA A 643 -1.31 27.18 -5.80
CA ALA A 643 -0.18 27.33 -6.72
C ALA A 643 1.04 27.94 -6.01
N GLY A 644 2.23 27.41 -6.30
CA GLY A 644 3.52 27.85 -5.80
C GLY A 644 4.05 29.09 -6.54
N LYS A 645 5.35 29.37 -6.33
CA LYS A 645 6.06 30.49 -6.97
C LYS A 645 6.83 30.07 -8.23
N VAL A 646 7.11 28.78 -8.39
CA VAL A 646 7.86 28.23 -9.51
C VAL A 646 6.89 27.94 -10.66
N SER A 647 7.23 28.39 -11.87
CA SER A 647 6.48 28.03 -13.08
C SER A 647 6.73 26.57 -13.45
N GLY A 648 5.68 25.88 -13.92
CA GLY A 648 5.77 24.48 -14.29
C GLY A 648 4.41 23.79 -14.28
N GLU A 649 4.43 22.47 -14.28
CA GLU A 649 3.22 21.63 -14.23
C GLU A 649 3.29 20.62 -13.09
N SER A 650 2.15 20.38 -12.48
CA SER A 650 1.94 19.43 -11.38
C SER A 650 0.62 18.68 -11.57
N VAL A 651 0.46 17.55 -10.91
CA VAL A 651 -0.80 16.80 -10.86
C VAL A 651 -1.23 16.62 -9.42
N ILE A 652 -2.49 16.98 -9.19
CA ILE A 652 -3.19 16.69 -7.95
C ILE A 652 -4.02 15.44 -8.17
N VAL A 653 -3.64 14.36 -7.50
CA VAL A 653 -4.32 13.07 -7.55
C VAL A 653 -5.39 13.05 -6.47
N ALA A 654 -6.62 12.69 -6.83
CA ALA A 654 -7.69 12.39 -5.90
C ALA A 654 -7.98 10.88 -5.88
N ARG A 655 -8.26 10.34 -4.69
CA ARG A 655 -8.54 8.92 -4.47
C ARG A 655 -9.81 8.73 -3.68
N TYR A 656 -10.64 7.78 -4.10
CA TYR A 656 -11.88 7.44 -3.41
C TYR A 656 -12.23 5.97 -3.69
N MET A 657 -12.37 5.17 -2.62
CA MET A 657 -12.73 3.74 -2.69
C MET A 657 -11.91 2.91 -3.70
N GLY A 658 -10.59 3.10 -3.73
CA GLY A 658 -9.70 2.39 -4.67
C GLY A 658 -9.65 2.96 -6.09
N PHE A 659 -10.52 3.92 -6.44
CA PHE A 659 -10.47 4.63 -7.72
C PHE A 659 -9.63 5.90 -7.60
N VAL A 660 -8.95 6.24 -8.69
CA VAL A 660 -8.07 7.40 -8.78
C VAL A 660 -8.41 8.24 -10.00
N ASP A 661 -8.31 9.56 -9.88
CA ASP A 661 -8.33 10.49 -11.00
C ASP A 661 -7.47 11.73 -10.65
N GLY A 662 -7.10 12.55 -11.63
CA GLY A 662 -6.13 13.64 -11.45
C GLY A 662 -6.53 14.97 -12.08
N SER A 663 -6.17 16.07 -11.41
CA SER A 663 -6.23 17.43 -11.96
C SER A 663 -4.84 17.90 -12.34
N ARG A 664 -4.64 18.30 -13.60
CA ARG A 664 -3.39 18.93 -14.06
C ARG A 664 -3.39 20.42 -13.73
N VAL A 665 -2.34 20.85 -13.05
CA VAL A 665 -2.11 22.23 -12.63
C VAL A 665 -0.95 22.79 -13.45
N THR A 666 -1.19 23.89 -14.16
CA THR A 666 -0.16 24.59 -14.96
C THR A 666 0.05 26.00 -14.41
N ILE A 667 1.30 26.37 -14.12
CA ILE A 667 1.70 27.71 -13.71
C ILE A 667 2.64 28.28 -14.79
N PRO A 668 2.19 29.23 -15.63
CA PRO A 668 3.02 29.84 -16.66
C PRO A 668 4.15 30.71 -16.08
N ALA A 669 5.21 30.94 -16.86
CA ALA A 669 6.30 31.83 -16.46
C ALA A 669 5.82 33.29 -16.26
N VAL A 670 6.23 33.91 -15.14
CA VAL A 670 5.74 35.23 -14.67
C VAL A 670 6.09 36.36 -15.65
N LYS A 671 7.31 36.33 -16.20
CA LYS A 671 7.67 37.17 -17.34
C LYS A 671 7.28 36.42 -18.61
N ARG A 672 6.04 36.57 -19.08
CA ARG A 672 5.77 36.36 -20.51
C ARG A 672 6.77 37.25 -21.23
N ALA A 673 7.76 36.67 -21.90
CA ALA A 673 8.63 37.42 -22.80
C ALA A 673 7.70 38.27 -23.66
N ALA A 674 7.82 39.58 -23.55
CA ALA A 674 6.83 40.53 -24.01
C ALA A 674 6.65 40.42 -25.52
N ALA A 675 5.75 39.54 -26.00
CA ALA A 675 5.17 39.43 -27.35
C ALA A 675 6.11 39.59 -28.58
N LYS A 676 7.43 39.74 -28.41
CA LYS A 676 8.41 40.06 -29.45
C LYS A 676 8.97 38.81 -30.12
N THR A 677 8.72 37.63 -29.58
CA THR A 677 9.05 36.32 -30.18
C THR A 677 7.80 35.60 -30.70
N LYS A 678 6.85 36.34 -31.32
CA LYS A 678 5.98 35.73 -32.33
C LYS A 678 6.79 35.31 -33.58
N ALA A 679 8.00 35.82 -33.72
CA ALA A 679 8.94 35.45 -34.77
C ALA A 679 9.84 34.26 -34.36
N ALA A 680 9.85 33.22 -35.21
CA ALA A 680 10.96 32.27 -35.44
C ALA A 680 11.07 30.93 -34.68
N TRP A 681 9.97 30.22 -34.38
CA TRP A 681 10.03 28.75 -34.28
C TRP A 681 9.47 28.10 -35.57
N PRO A 682 10.26 28.02 -36.66
CA PRO A 682 9.87 27.27 -37.85
C PRO A 682 9.92 25.78 -37.52
N GLY A 683 8.76 25.14 -37.39
CA GLY A 683 8.72 23.70 -37.12
C GLY A 683 9.19 22.92 -38.35
N SER A 684 10.31 22.18 -38.25
CA SER A 684 10.84 21.38 -39.36
C SER A 684 10.02 20.09 -39.59
N ASN A 685 9.44 19.55 -38.52
CA ASN A 685 8.54 18.40 -38.56
C ASN A 685 7.46 18.49 -37.45
N PHE A 686 6.71 17.42 -37.22
CA PHE A 686 5.64 17.40 -36.21
C PHE A 686 6.17 17.52 -34.77
N ILE A 687 7.38 17.03 -34.49
CA ILE A 687 8.02 17.14 -33.17
C ILE A 687 8.17 18.61 -32.80
N ASP A 688 8.72 19.40 -33.73
CA ASP A 688 8.95 20.81 -33.50
C ASP A 688 7.62 21.57 -33.34
N ARG A 689 6.59 21.24 -34.13
CA ARG A 689 5.29 21.90 -33.98
C ARG A 689 4.67 21.65 -32.61
N ALA A 690 4.73 20.41 -32.11
CA ALA A 690 4.21 20.04 -30.80
C ALA A 690 5.03 20.65 -29.65
N ALA A 691 6.35 20.71 -29.78
CA ALA A 691 7.21 21.38 -28.80
C ALA A 691 6.99 22.90 -28.78
N GLY A 692 6.88 23.54 -29.95
CA GLY A 692 6.62 24.97 -30.08
C GLY A 692 5.29 25.39 -29.44
N ALA A 693 4.23 24.58 -29.63
CA ALA A 693 2.96 24.79 -28.95
C ALA A 693 3.10 24.73 -27.42
N LYS A 694 3.90 23.79 -26.91
CA LYS A 694 4.17 23.66 -25.46
C LYS A 694 4.98 24.84 -24.91
N PHE A 695 5.98 25.31 -25.65
CA PHE A 695 6.75 26.49 -25.26
C PHE A 695 5.87 27.74 -25.20
N GLN A 696 4.96 27.89 -26.15
CA GLN A 696 3.99 28.99 -26.15
C GLN A 696 3.03 28.92 -24.95
N GLU A 697 2.55 27.73 -24.60
CA GLU A 697 1.69 27.51 -23.42
C GLU A 697 2.39 27.93 -22.12
N LEU A 698 3.66 27.53 -21.94
CA LEU A 698 4.43 27.77 -20.73
C LEU A 698 5.12 29.15 -20.68
N GLY A 699 5.23 29.84 -21.82
CA GLY A 699 5.96 31.10 -21.95
C GLY A 699 7.48 30.92 -21.97
N LEU A 700 7.97 29.79 -22.49
CA LEU A 700 9.40 29.47 -22.61
C LEU A 700 9.93 29.95 -23.97
N SER A 701 11.11 30.55 -23.98
CA SER A 701 11.91 30.75 -25.20
C SER A 701 12.92 29.61 -25.31
N PRO A 702 12.92 28.81 -26.39
CA PRO A 702 13.91 27.77 -26.57
C PRO A 702 15.32 28.36 -26.76
N SER A 703 16.35 27.58 -26.43
CA SER A 703 17.75 27.97 -26.67
C SER A 703 18.07 28.05 -28.17
N GLU A 704 19.19 28.68 -28.51
CA GLU A 704 19.70 28.71 -29.88
C GLU A 704 20.03 27.30 -30.40
N LEU A 705 20.22 27.17 -31.73
CA LEU A 705 20.72 25.93 -32.31
C LEU A 705 22.13 25.63 -31.83
N CYS A 706 22.43 24.34 -31.71
CA CYS A 706 23.77 23.86 -31.41
C CYS A 706 24.70 24.05 -32.62
N THR A 707 26.00 24.22 -32.36
CA THR A 707 26.99 24.27 -33.45
C THR A 707 27.13 22.91 -34.13
N ASP A 708 27.76 22.88 -35.31
CA ASP A 708 27.98 21.64 -36.05
C ASP A 708 28.87 20.65 -35.29
N ALA A 709 29.86 21.13 -34.54
CA ALA A 709 30.67 20.27 -33.69
C ALA A 709 29.85 19.64 -32.55
N GLU A 710 28.97 20.44 -31.92
CA GLU A 710 28.08 19.94 -30.86
C GLU A 710 27.12 18.88 -31.41
N PHE A 711 26.54 19.14 -32.59
CA PHE A 711 25.65 18.20 -33.27
C PHE A 711 26.36 16.89 -33.62
N LEU A 712 27.53 16.99 -34.24
CA LEU A 712 28.34 15.84 -34.67
C LEU A 712 28.67 14.94 -33.48
N ARG A 713 29.23 15.50 -32.42
CA ARG A 713 29.62 14.76 -31.21
C ARG A 713 28.41 14.12 -30.54
N ARG A 714 27.38 14.92 -30.25
CA ARG A 714 26.19 14.47 -29.52
C ARG A 714 25.42 13.39 -30.27
N SER A 715 25.16 13.58 -31.56
CA SER A 715 24.44 12.59 -32.37
C SER A 715 25.17 11.26 -32.46
N SER A 716 26.51 11.28 -32.55
CA SER A 716 27.32 10.06 -32.60
C SER A 716 27.28 9.29 -31.28
N LEU A 717 27.46 9.99 -30.16
CA LEU A 717 27.43 9.39 -28.82
C LEU A 717 26.03 8.86 -28.47
N ASP A 718 24.98 9.59 -28.82
CA ASP A 718 23.59 9.18 -28.54
C ASP A 718 23.12 8.02 -29.42
N THR A 719 23.61 7.92 -30.67
CA THR A 719 23.09 6.93 -31.64
C THR A 719 23.90 5.63 -31.62
N ILE A 720 25.22 5.72 -31.48
CA ILE A 720 26.14 4.58 -31.61
C ILE A 720 27.16 4.47 -30.46
N GLY A 721 27.09 5.35 -29.46
CA GLY A 721 27.96 5.28 -28.27
C GLY A 721 29.45 5.50 -28.53
N ARG A 722 29.81 6.17 -29.63
CA ARG A 722 31.20 6.35 -30.08
C ARG A 722 31.49 7.81 -30.44
N LEU A 723 32.72 8.24 -30.17
CA LEU A 723 33.23 9.51 -30.68
C LEU A 723 33.47 9.43 -32.19
N PRO A 724 33.14 10.50 -32.96
CA PRO A 724 33.67 10.67 -34.30
C PRO A 724 35.20 10.65 -34.26
N THR A 725 35.82 10.07 -35.28
CA THR A 725 37.25 10.19 -35.49
C THR A 725 37.63 11.63 -35.84
N ALA A 726 38.89 12.00 -35.65
CA ALA A 726 39.39 13.31 -36.06
C ALA A 726 39.13 13.57 -37.56
N LYS A 727 39.31 12.55 -38.40
CA LYS A 727 39.09 12.67 -39.85
C LYS A 727 37.62 12.89 -40.23
N GLU A 728 36.69 12.16 -39.59
CA GLU A 728 35.26 12.37 -39.76
C GLU A 728 34.86 13.79 -39.31
N THR A 729 35.44 14.24 -38.19
CA THR A 729 35.22 15.58 -37.64
C THR A 729 35.65 16.67 -38.63
N GLU A 730 36.88 16.60 -39.14
CA GLU A 730 37.38 17.56 -40.13
C GLU A 730 36.52 17.56 -41.39
N THR A 731 36.15 16.38 -41.89
CA THR A 731 35.35 16.23 -43.11
C THR A 731 33.97 16.86 -42.92
N PHE A 732 33.32 16.62 -41.78
CA PHE A 732 31.99 17.17 -41.49
C PHE A 732 32.00 18.69 -41.25
N LEU A 733 33.03 19.20 -40.55
CA LEU A 733 33.17 20.63 -40.28
C LEU A 733 33.53 21.42 -41.56
N ALA A 734 34.25 20.80 -42.50
CA ALA A 734 34.56 21.41 -43.80
C ALA A 734 33.37 21.36 -44.79
N ASP A 735 32.40 20.46 -44.59
CA ASP A 735 31.22 20.36 -45.45
C ASP A 735 30.28 21.57 -45.22
N THR A 736 29.93 22.27 -46.30
CA THR A 736 29.04 23.44 -46.30
C THR A 736 27.65 23.13 -46.86
N SER A 737 27.38 21.87 -47.23
CA SER A 737 26.09 21.43 -47.75
C SER A 737 24.98 21.60 -46.71
N GLN A 738 23.80 22.06 -47.15
CA GLN A 738 22.65 22.28 -46.24
C GLN A 738 22.12 20.99 -45.61
N ASP A 739 22.27 19.85 -46.28
CA ASP A 739 21.80 18.53 -45.85
C ASP A 739 22.86 17.70 -45.12
N LYS A 740 24.05 18.26 -44.80
CA LYS A 740 25.15 17.51 -44.17
C LYS A 740 24.76 16.82 -42.86
N ARG A 741 23.92 17.47 -42.04
CA ARG A 741 23.40 16.89 -40.77
C ARG A 741 22.52 15.68 -41.05
N ALA A 742 21.65 15.74 -42.05
CA ALA A 742 20.79 14.62 -42.44
C ALA A 742 21.60 13.44 -42.99
N ARG A 743 22.60 13.70 -43.85
CA ARG A 743 23.52 12.65 -44.32
C ARG A 743 24.31 12.01 -43.20
N TRP A 744 24.74 12.79 -42.21
CA TRP A 744 25.41 12.26 -41.02
C TRP A 744 24.49 11.35 -40.21
N VAL A 745 23.22 11.70 -40.05
CA VAL A 745 22.22 10.83 -39.40
C VAL A 745 22.10 9.49 -40.12
N GLU A 746 22.02 9.47 -41.46
CA GLU A 746 22.00 8.22 -42.22
C GLU A 746 23.27 7.39 -42.02
N HIS A 747 24.44 8.05 -42.00
CA HIS A 747 25.71 7.40 -41.72
C HIS A 747 25.69 6.71 -40.35
N LEU A 748 25.21 7.40 -39.29
CA LEU A 748 25.12 6.85 -37.95
C LEU A 748 24.16 5.65 -37.86
N LEU A 749 22.99 5.74 -38.48
CA LEU A 749 21.98 4.67 -38.46
C LEU A 749 22.41 3.44 -39.27
N ALA A 750 23.30 3.61 -40.25
CA ALA A 750 23.92 2.51 -41.00
C ALA A 750 25.20 1.96 -40.35
N HIS A 751 25.78 2.67 -39.37
CA HIS A 751 27.07 2.31 -38.78
C HIS A 751 26.97 1.01 -37.96
N PRO A 752 27.93 0.07 -38.07
CA PRO A 752 27.86 -1.24 -37.38
C PRO A 752 27.73 -1.16 -35.85
N ALA A 753 28.33 -0.15 -35.22
CA ALA A 753 28.23 0.06 -33.77
C ALA A 753 26.81 0.38 -33.27
N TYR A 754 25.88 0.72 -34.16
CA TYR A 754 24.45 0.85 -33.82
C TYR A 754 23.94 -0.39 -33.10
N ALA A 755 24.23 -1.58 -33.63
CA ALA A 755 23.72 -2.83 -33.08
C ALA A 755 24.27 -3.09 -31.67
N ASP A 756 25.56 -2.83 -31.46
CA ASP A 756 26.21 -3.04 -30.16
C ASP A 756 25.66 -2.08 -29.09
N TYR A 757 25.43 -0.82 -29.46
CA TYR A 757 24.92 0.20 -28.53
C TYR A 757 23.48 -0.09 -28.07
N TRP A 758 22.58 -0.40 -29.01
CA TRP A 758 21.18 -0.65 -28.69
C TRP A 758 20.93 -2.03 -28.07
N ALA A 759 21.72 -3.05 -28.45
CA ALA A 759 21.66 -4.36 -27.80
C ALA A 759 22.06 -4.29 -26.33
N ASN A 760 23.10 -3.51 -25.98
CA ASN A 760 23.53 -3.35 -24.59
C ASN A 760 22.41 -2.72 -23.73
N LYS A 761 21.73 -1.69 -24.24
CA LYS A 761 20.56 -1.10 -23.57
C LYS A 761 19.44 -2.11 -23.32
N TRP A 762 19.16 -2.99 -24.29
CA TRP A 762 18.14 -4.02 -24.12
C TRP A 762 18.59 -5.16 -23.20
N ALA A 763 19.88 -5.52 -23.22
CA ALA A 763 20.45 -6.44 -22.26
C ALA A 763 20.28 -5.91 -20.83
N ASP A 764 20.37 -4.59 -20.63
CA ASP A 764 20.13 -3.94 -19.33
C ASP A 764 18.65 -3.85 -18.91
N LEU A 765 17.72 -3.94 -19.86
CA LEU A 765 16.28 -4.01 -19.54
C LEU A 765 15.85 -5.44 -19.23
N LEU A 766 16.42 -6.44 -19.93
CA LEU A 766 16.04 -7.85 -19.80
C LEU A 766 16.78 -8.58 -18.68
N ARG A 767 18.08 -8.28 -18.50
CA ARG A 767 18.93 -8.62 -17.35
C ARG A 767 18.85 -10.07 -16.86
N PRO A 768 19.04 -11.07 -17.72
CA PRO A 768 19.09 -12.43 -17.21
C PRO A 768 20.26 -12.58 -16.24
N ASN A 769 20.00 -13.08 -15.04
CA ASN A 769 21.06 -13.27 -14.07
C ASN A 769 21.82 -14.57 -14.43
N PRO A 770 23.09 -14.54 -14.91
CA PRO A 770 23.86 -15.73 -15.25
C PRO A 770 24.12 -16.68 -14.08
N ASP A 771 24.00 -16.24 -12.82
CA ASP A 771 24.04 -17.15 -11.67
C ASP A 771 22.73 -17.96 -11.56
N ARG A 772 21.62 -17.45 -12.12
CA ARG A 772 20.32 -18.11 -12.20
C ARG A 772 20.14 -18.88 -13.51
N VAL A 773 20.34 -18.22 -14.66
CA VAL A 773 20.06 -18.77 -15.99
C VAL A 773 21.24 -19.45 -16.67
N GLY A 774 22.45 -19.25 -16.15
CA GLY A 774 23.69 -19.79 -16.73
C GLY A 774 24.35 -18.88 -17.77
N VAL A 775 25.68 -18.94 -17.83
CA VAL A 775 26.50 -18.07 -18.71
C VAL A 775 26.18 -18.27 -20.18
N LYS A 776 25.90 -19.51 -20.60
CA LYS A 776 25.54 -19.82 -22.00
C LYS A 776 24.24 -19.13 -22.41
N SER A 777 23.21 -19.17 -21.57
CA SER A 777 21.91 -18.52 -21.83
C SER A 777 22.09 -17.01 -22.02
N VAL A 778 22.89 -16.36 -21.16
CA VAL A 778 23.19 -14.92 -21.27
C VAL A 778 23.87 -14.60 -22.59
N PHE A 779 24.88 -15.39 -22.98
CA PHE A 779 25.55 -15.22 -24.28
C PHE A 779 24.58 -15.38 -25.46
N VAL A 780 23.70 -16.40 -25.43
CA VAL A 780 22.72 -16.64 -26.50
C VAL A 780 21.74 -15.45 -26.63
N LEU A 781 21.26 -14.90 -25.51
CA LEU A 781 20.42 -13.70 -25.54
C LEU A 781 21.17 -12.48 -26.09
N ASP A 782 22.40 -12.22 -25.63
CA ASP A 782 23.21 -11.10 -26.13
C ASP A 782 23.43 -11.17 -27.65
N GLN A 783 23.79 -12.35 -28.17
CA GLN A 783 23.98 -12.53 -29.62
C GLN A 783 22.67 -12.33 -30.39
N TRP A 784 21.55 -12.82 -29.87
CA TRP A 784 20.23 -12.60 -30.48
C TRP A 784 19.86 -11.11 -30.51
N LEU A 785 20.08 -10.37 -29.41
CA LEU A 785 19.82 -8.93 -29.34
C LEU A 785 20.66 -8.17 -30.37
N ARG A 786 21.97 -8.42 -30.42
CA ARG A 786 22.87 -7.77 -31.40
C ARG A 786 22.44 -8.04 -32.82
N GLU A 787 22.04 -9.28 -33.12
CA GLU A 787 21.58 -9.64 -34.45
C GLU A 787 20.23 -8.99 -34.81
N ALA A 788 19.31 -8.88 -33.86
CA ALA A 788 18.03 -8.20 -34.06
C ALA A 788 18.23 -6.72 -34.44
N PHE A 789 19.09 -5.99 -33.72
CA PHE A 789 19.40 -4.59 -34.06
C PHE A 789 20.21 -4.46 -35.35
N ARG A 790 21.14 -5.39 -35.62
CA ARG A 790 21.93 -5.41 -36.87
C ARG A 790 21.05 -5.55 -38.11
N LYS A 791 20.03 -6.40 -38.03
CA LYS A 791 19.04 -6.62 -39.09
C LYS A 791 17.94 -5.56 -39.16
N ASN A 792 17.93 -4.59 -38.24
CA ASN A 792 16.81 -3.65 -38.07
C ASN A 792 15.46 -4.39 -37.93
N MET A 793 15.41 -5.44 -37.10
CA MET A 793 14.18 -6.17 -36.80
C MET A 793 13.10 -5.17 -36.35
N ARG A 794 11.90 -5.30 -36.92
CA ARG A 794 10.79 -4.40 -36.59
C ARG A 794 10.42 -4.58 -35.12
N TYR A 795 10.04 -3.49 -34.44
CA TYR A 795 9.85 -3.54 -32.99
C TYR A 795 8.66 -4.40 -32.54
N ASP A 796 7.63 -4.50 -33.37
CA ASP A 796 6.50 -5.42 -33.20
C ASP A 796 6.93 -6.89 -33.28
N GLU A 797 7.79 -7.24 -34.26
CA GLU A 797 8.38 -8.57 -34.37
C GLU A 797 9.30 -8.89 -33.19
N PHE A 798 10.08 -7.91 -32.74
CA PHE A 798 10.94 -8.03 -31.56
C PHE A 798 10.12 -8.31 -30.29
N ALA A 799 9.04 -7.57 -30.04
CA ALA A 799 8.16 -7.79 -28.90
C ALA A 799 7.43 -9.14 -28.98
N LYS A 800 6.93 -9.49 -30.17
CA LYS A 800 6.30 -10.79 -30.45
C LYS A 800 7.24 -11.95 -30.13
N ALA A 801 8.52 -11.84 -30.46
CA ALA A 801 9.52 -12.88 -30.20
C ALA A 801 9.68 -13.19 -28.70
N PHE A 802 9.46 -12.22 -27.80
CA PHE A 802 9.43 -12.46 -26.35
C PHE A 802 8.07 -12.97 -25.86
N LEU A 803 6.97 -12.37 -26.29
CA LEU A 803 5.63 -12.72 -25.78
C LEU A 803 5.19 -14.12 -26.22
N LEU A 804 5.56 -14.56 -27.43
CA LEU A 804 5.17 -15.85 -28.00
C LEU A 804 6.31 -16.86 -28.10
N VAL A 805 7.37 -16.73 -27.30
CA VAL A 805 8.47 -17.68 -27.40
C VAL A 805 8.02 -19.10 -27.05
N GLU A 806 8.37 -20.02 -27.93
CA GLU A 806 8.45 -21.46 -27.69
C GLU A 806 9.82 -21.93 -28.17
N GLY A 807 10.54 -22.66 -27.34
CA GLY A 807 11.92 -23.03 -27.66
C GLY A 807 12.81 -23.13 -26.44
N SER A 808 14.11 -23.19 -26.69
CA SER A 808 15.13 -23.47 -25.68
C SER A 808 15.96 -22.25 -25.32
N ASN A 809 16.25 -22.10 -24.02
CA ASN A 809 17.19 -21.09 -23.50
C ASN A 809 18.62 -21.19 -24.06
N HIS A 810 19.00 -22.30 -24.71
CA HIS A 810 20.32 -22.49 -25.31
C HIS A 810 20.37 -22.25 -26.83
N ARG A 811 19.22 -21.94 -27.45
CA ARG A 811 19.11 -21.71 -28.90
C ARG A 811 18.33 -20.43 -29.21
N ASP A 812 17.30 -20.16 -28.42
CA ASP A 812 16.33 -19.09 -28.63
C ASP A 812 16.53 -18.03 -27.55
N GLY A 813 17.13 -16.89 -27.94
CA GLY A 813 17.43 -15.79 -27.02
C GLY A 813 16.25 -15.38 -26.13
N PRO A 814 15.05 -15.12 -26.68
CA PRO A 814 13.89 -14.73 -25.89
C PRO A 814 13.47 -15.74 -24.82
N ALA A 815 13.75 -17.04 -25.00
CA ALA A 815 13.41 -18.09 -24.03
C ALA A 815 14.22 -17.95 -22.72
N VAL A 816 15.34 -17.22 -22.76
CA VAL A 816 16.16 -16.94 -21.57
C VAL A 816 15.39 -16.11 -20.54
N VAL A 817 14.46 -15.25 -20.98
CA VAL A 817 13.62 -14.44 -20.07
C VAL A 817 12.70 -15.33 -19.23
N TYR A 818 12.12 -16.38 -19.82
CA TYR A 818 11.24 -17.32 -19.12
C TYR A 818 12.02 -18.24 -18.18
N ARG A 819 13.28 -18.51 -18.49
CA ARG A 819 14.19 -19.19 -17.56
C ARG A 819 14.52 -18.33 -16.35
N ASP A 820 14.67 -17.02 -16.58
CA ASP A 820 14.99 -16.04 -15.55
C ASP A 820 13.78 -15.73 -14.66
N ARG A 821 12.59 -15.59 -15.27
CA ARG A 821 11.29 -15.29 -14.65
C ARG A 821 10.33 -16.44 -14.92
N ARG A 822 10.20 -17.36 -13.96
CA ARG A 822 9.51 -18.64 -14.17
C ARG A 822 8.02 -18.55 -13.86
N GLU A 823 7.65 -17.64 -12.95
CA GLU A 823 6.28 -17.56 -12.48
C GLU A 823 5.46 -16.53 -13.30
N PRO A 824 4.20 -16.82 -13.65
CA PRO A 824 3.36 -15.88 -14.41
C PRO A 824 3.28 -14.45 -13.82
N PRO A 825 3.21 -14.26 -12.48
CA PRO A 825 3.31 -12.93 -11.88
C PRO A 825 4.63 -12.18 -12.20
N GLU A 826 5.76 -12.87 -12.31
CA GLU A 826 7.05 -12.22 -12.62
C GLU A 826 7.10 -11.75 -14.07
N LEU A 827 6.61 -12.58 -15.00
CA LEU A 827 6.48 -12.22 -16.41
C LEU A 827 5.50 -11.06 -16.62
N THR A 828 4.42 -11.04 -15.83
CA THR A 828 3.43 -9.95 -15.84
C THR A 828 4.08 -8.61 -15.53
N THR A 829 4.83 -8.53 -14.42
CA THR A 829 5.52 -7.30 -14.03
C THR A 829 6.51 -6.86 -15.11
N MET A 830 7.32 -7.79 -15.62
CA MET A 830 8.34 -7.47 -16.61
C MET A 830 7.74 -6.99 -17.95
N PHE A 831 6.78 -7.73 -18.52
CA PHE A 831 6.24 -7.42 -19.83
C PHE A 831 5.29 -6.22 -19.83
N SER A 832 4.48 -6.04 -18.79
CA SER A 832 3.65 -4.83 -18.64
C SER A 832 4.53 -3.58 -18.55
N GLN A 833 5.64 -3.64 -17.82
CA GLN A 833 6.54 -2.50 -17.66
C GLN A 833 7.37 -2.22 -18.92
N ILE A 834 7.97 -3.25 -19.53
CA ILE A 834 8.86 -3.09 -20.68
C ILE A 834 8.08 -2.70 -21.95
N PHE A 835 7.01 -3.43 -22.27
CA PHE A 835 6.30 -3.26 -23.54
C PHE A 835 5.10 -2.33 -23.46
N LEU A 836 4.46 -2.19 -22.29
CA LEU A 836 3.27 -1.34 -22.12
C LEU A 836 3.56 -0.08 -21.29
N GLY A 837 4.76 0.07 -20.73
CA GLY A 837 5.11 1.21 -19.87
C GLY A 837 4.23 1.29 -18.61
N THR A 838 3.70 0.17 -18.15
CA THR A 838 2.74 0.11 -17.04
C THR A 838 3.33 -0.71 -15.89
N ARG A 839 3.46 -0.10 -14.71
CA ARG A 839 4.03 -0.75 -13.52
C ARG A 839 2.96 -1.45 -12.71
N MET A 840 2.86 -2.76 -12.87
CA MET A 840 1.82 -3.59 -12.24
C MET A 840 2.23 -4.23 -10.91
N GLU A 841 3.50 -4.14 -10.48
CA GLU A 841 3.99 -4.89 -9.29
C GLU A 841 3.19 -4.57 -8.01
N CYS A 842 2.78 -3.33 -7.77
CA CYS A 842 1.97 -3.01 -6.59
C CYS A 842 0.59 -3.72 -6.63
N ALA A 843 0.01 -3.90 -7.82
CA ALA A 843 -1.27 -4.56 -8.04
C ALA A 843 -1.23 -6.06 -7.66
N LYS A 844 -0.05 -6.69 -7.64
CA LYS A 844 0.15 -8.10 -7.31
C LYS A 844 -0.35 -8.47 -5.90
N CYS A 845 -0.18 -7.57 -4.94
CA CYS A 845 -0.48 -7.83 -3.52
C CYS A 845 -1.77 -7.14 -3.03
N HIS A 846 -2.12 -6.00 -3.61
CA HIS A 846 -3.32 -5.20 -3.31
C HIS A 846 -3.62 -4.27 -4.49
N HIS A 847 -4.73 -3.52 -4.51
CA HIS A 847 -4.97 -2.54 -5.59
C HIS A 847 -3.86 -1.48 -5.66
N HIS A 848 -3.47 -1.05 -6.86
CA HIS A 848 -2.39 -0.08 -7.01
C HIS A 848 -2.72 1.24 -6.26
N PRO A 849 -1.81 1.79 -5.44
CA PRO A 849 -2.12 2.90 -4.51
C PRO A 849 -2.46 4.23 -5.19
N THR A 850 -2.00 4.41 -6.42
CA THR A 850 -2.11 5.67 -7.19
C THR A 850 -2.58 5.45 -8.62
N GLU A 851 -2.99 4.24 -8.98
CA GLU A 851 -3.46 3.91 -10.33
C GLU A 851 -4.72 3.06 -10.27
N LYS A 852 -5.41 2.95 -11.40
CA LYS A 852 -6.67 2.23 -11.55
C LYS A 852 -6.56 0.70 -11.50
N TRP A 853 -5.34 0.16 -11.46
CA TRP A 853 -5.11 -1.28 -11.58
C TRP A 853 -5.47 -2.02 -10.30
N THR A 854 -6.39 -2.97 -10.41
CA THR A 854 -6.80 -3.86 -9.33
C THR A 854 -5.91 -5.09 -9.24
N GLN A 855 -6.00 -5.82 -8.13
CA GLN A 855 -5.31 -7.10 -7.98
C GLN A 855 -5.86 -8.14 -8.97
N GLU A 856 -7.16 -8.07 -9.25
CA GLU A 856 -7.78 -8.89 -10.28
C GLU A 856 -7.19 -8.60 -11.67
N ASP A 857 -7.03 -7.33 -12.07
CA ASP A 857 -6.39 -6.97 -13.34
C ASP A 857 -4.98 -7.56 -13.48
N PHE A 858 -4.20 -7.54 -12.39
CA PHE A 858 -2.87 -8.14 -12.35
C PHE A 858 -2.92 -9.64 -12.66
N TYR A 859 -3.74 -10.40 -11.95
CA TYR A 859 -3.77 -11.86 -12.10
C TYR A 859 -4.51 -12.32 -13.36
N GLN A 860 -5.41 -11.51 -13.92
CA GLN A 860 -5.99 -11.72 -15.24
C GLN A 860 -4.95 -11.50 -16.35
N PHE A 861 -4.05 -10.51 -16.21
CA PHE A 861 -2.92 -10.39 -17.14
C PHE A 861 -1.94 -11.57 -16.96
N ALA A 862 -1.67 -11.99 -15.72
CA ALA A 862 -0.82 -13.15 -15.43
C ALA A 862 -1.36 -14.46 -16.00
N ALA A 863 -2.68 -14.59 -16.14
CA ALA A 863 -3.29 -15.77 -16.73
C ALA A 863 -2.87 -16.04 -18.18
N TYR A 864 -2.39 -15.03 -18.94
CA TYR A 864 -1.78 -15.26 -20.26
C TYR A 864 -0.54 -16.15 -20.21
N PHE A 865 0.24 -16.10 -19.13
CA PHE A 865 1.49 -16.85 -19.02
C PHE A 865 1.35 -18.17 -18.25
N GLY A 866 0.20 -18.42 -17.60
CA GLY A 866 -0.02 -19.66 -16.84
C GLY A 866 0.02 -20.97 -17.65
N PRO A 867 -0.45 -21.00 -18.92
CA PRO A 867 -0.32 -22.18 -19.78
C PRO A 867 1.10 -22.46 -20.29
N VAL A 868 2.07 -21.56 -20.06
CA VAL A 868 3.47 -21.78 -20.45
C VAL A 868 4.10 -22.80 -19.51
N LYS A 869 4.52 -23.93 -20.05
CA LYS A 869 5.19 -25.00 -19.31
C LYS A 869 6.64 -25.11 -19.73
N GLN A 870 7.43 -25.72 -18.85
CA GLN A 870 8.86 -25.91 -19.03
C GLN A 870 9.23 -27.39 -18.83
N LYS A 871 10.21 -27.86 -19.60
CA LYS A 871 10.81 -29.20 -19.46
C LYS A 871 12.33 -29.08 -19.53
N GLY A 872 13.04 -29.77 -18.64
CA GLY A 872 14.51 -29.75 -18.60
C GLY A 872 15.06 -29.94 -17.19
N ALA A 873 16.35 -29.66 -17.00
CA ALA A 873 17.09 -29.99 -15.77
C ALA A 873 16.87 -29.01 -14.59
N GLY A 874 15.93 -28.05 -14.71
CA GLY A 874 15.58 -27.14 -13.62
C GLY A 874 16.64 -26.06 -13.31
N LEU A 875 16.44 -25.41 -12.16
CA LEU A 875 17.41 -24.51 -11.51
C LEU A 875 18.32 -25.32 -10.58
N SER A 876 19.28 -26.09 -11.13
CA SER A 876 20.35 -26.68 -10.32
C SER A 876 21.72 -26.07 -10.67
N PRO A 877 22.57 -25.75 -9.67
CA PRO A 877 23.97 -25.40 -9.92
C PRO A 877 24.72 -26.66 -10.39
N PRO A 878 25.56 -26.58 -11.46
CA PRO A 878 26.59 -25.53 -11.59
C PRO A 878 26.72 -24.87 -12.98
N ILE A 879 27.36 -23.68 -12.98
CA ILE A 879 28.01 -22.84 -14.03
C ILE A 879 27.27 -22.63 -15.38
N SER A 880 26.75 -23.67 -16.01
CA SER A 880 26.08 -23.58 -17.31
C SER A 880 24.57 -23.38 -17.20
N ALA A 881 23.97 -23.80 -16.07
CA ALA A 881 22.53 -24.00 -15.88
C ALA A 881 21.92 -24.92 -16.97
N GLY A 882 21.10 -25.88 -16.56
CA GLY A 882 20.65 -26.93 -17.48
C GLY A 882 19.84 -26.42 -18.69
N PHE A 883 19.87 -27.20 -19.77
CA PHE A 883 18.99 -26.99 -20.92
C PHE A 883 17.52 -27.10 -20.50
N GLU A 884 16.71 -26.12 -20.89
CA GLU A 884 15.26 -26.11 -20.75
C GLU A 884 14.59 -25.74 -22.07
N THR A 885 13.35 -26.20 -22.24
CA THR A 885 12.46 -25.85 -23.35
C THR A 885 11.13 -25.38 -22.78
N PHE A 886 10.62 -24.28 -23.31
CA PHE A 886 9.34 -23.65 -22.95
C PHE A 886 8.34 -23.87 -24.08
N TYR A 887 7.10 -24.22 -23.73
CA TYR A 887 6.04 -24.55 -24.68
C TYR A 887 4.65 -24.32 -24.05
N PHE A 888 3.66 -24.06 -24.88
CA PHE A 888 2.26 -23.96 -24.48
C PHE A 888 1.69 -25.34 -24.12
N LYS A 889 0.92 -25.39 -23.03
CA LYS A 889 0.09 -26.55 -22.68
C LYS A 889 -1.26 -26.08 -22.09
N PRO A 890 -2.40 -26.50 -22.67
CA PRO A 890 -3.74 -26.22 -22.13
C PRO A 890 -3.91 -26.64 -20.66
N GLY A 891 -4.68 -25.87 -19.90
CA GLY A 891 -5.05 -26.18 -18.51
C GLY A 891 -5.33 -24.96 -17.65
N GLU A 892 -5.70 -25.17 -16.38
CA GLU A 892 -5.86 -24.10 -15.39
C GLU A 892 -4.52 -23.36 -15.16
N THR A 893 -4.62 -22.05 -14.92
CA THR A 893 -3.49 -21.12 -15.01
C THR A 893 -3.10 -20.58 -13.64
N VAL A 894 -3.76 -19.50 -13.21
CA VAL A 894 -3.40 -18.68 -12.05
C VAL A 894 -4.66 -18.43 -11.23
N LYS A 895 -4.53 -18.50 -9.90
CA LYS A 895 -5.63 -18.20 -8.98
C LYS A 895 -5.43 -16.84 -8.35
N HIS A 896 -6.52 -16.12 -8.11
CA HIS A 896 -6.50 -14.91 -7.33
C HIS A 896 -6.11 -15.25 -5.87
N PRO A 897 -5.13 -14.56 -5.26
CA PRO A 897 -4.58 -14.95 -3.95
C PRO A 897 -5.58 -14.77 -2.80
N VAL A 898 -6.53 -13.84 -2.93
CA VAL A 898 -7.57 -13.59 -1.92
C VAL A 898 -8.83 -14.42 -2.14
N THR A 899 -9.47 -14.35 -3.33
CA THR A 899 -10.74 -15.04 -3.59
C THR A 899 -10.57 -16.52 -3.95
N GLY A 900 -9.36 -16.98 -4.29
CA GLY A 900 -9.11 -18.34 -4.77
C GLY A 900 -9.65 -18.65 -6.17
N ALA A 901 -10.34 -17.70 -6.80
CA ALA A 901 -10.93 -17.87 -8.12
C ALA A 901 -9.85 -18.10 -9.19
N VAL A 902 -10.12 -19.01 -10.13
CA VAL A 902 -9.25 -19.22 -11.31
C VAL A 902 -9.44 -18.04 -12.25
N MET A 903 -8.34 -17.38 -12.62
CA MET A 903 -8.35 -16.16 -13.42
C MET A 903 -8.39 -16.48 -14.90
N LYS A 904 -9.30 -15.81 -15.62
CA LYS A 904 -9.35 -15.83 -17.09
C LYS A 904 -8.40 -14.76 -17.64
N PRO A 905 -7.66 -15.02 -18.74
CA PRO A 905 -6.80 -14.02 -19.37
C PRO A 905 -7.57 -12.77 -19.78
N ARG A 906 -7.06 -11.59 -19.41
CA ARG A 906 -7.59 -10.30 -19.89
C ARG A 906 -6.46 -9.28 -20.01
N ALA A 907 -6.42 -8.59 -21.15
CA ALA A 907 -5.44 -7.53 -21.37
C ALA A 907 -5.86 -6.25 -20.64
N LEU A 908 -4.89 -5.36 -20.36
CA LEU A 908 -5.14 -4.12 -19.63
C LEU A 908 -6.13 -3.23 -20.40
N ASP A 909 -7.18 -2.73 -19.72
CA ASP A 909 -8.28 -1.95 -20.33
C ASP A 909 -9.08 -2.64 -21.44
N ALA A 910 -8.84 -3.92 -21.74
CA ALA A 910 -9.62 -4.63 -22.75
C ALA A 910 -11.03 -4.98 -22.22
N PRO A 911 -12.09 -4.87 -23.03
CA PRO A 911 -13.36 -5.53 -22.74
C PRO A 911 -13.07 -7.03 -22.68
N GLY A 912 -13.49 -7.70 -21.59
CA GLY A 912 -13.04 -9.06 -21.26
C GLY A 912 -13.16 -10.05 -22.42
N VAL A 913 -12.10 -10.80 -22.67
CA VAL A 913 -12.07 -11.83 -23.72
C VAL A 913 -12.16 -13.20 -23.06
N GLU A 914 -13.17 -13.99 -23.45
CA GLU A 914 -13.19 -15.42 -23.18
C GLU A 914 -12.54 -16.14 -24.36
N GLU A 915 -11.26 -16.48 -24.26
CA GLU A 915 -10.62 -17.37 -25.24
C GLU A 915 -10.82 -18.84 -24.82
N ALA A 916 -11.00 -19.70 -25.82
CA ALA A 916 -11.11 -21.14 -25.62
C ALA A 916 -9.80 -21.70 -25.05
N MET A 917 -9.89 -22.58 -24.05
CA MET A 917 -8.74 -23.07 -23.27
C MET A 917 -7.76 -23.96 -24.06
N ASP A 918 -8.05 -24.27 -25.33
CA ASP A 918 -7.27 -25.11 -26.22
C ASP A 918 -6.28 -24.35 -27.12
N VAL A 919 -6.39 -23.02 -27.20
CA VAL A 919 -5.49 -22.14 -27.96
C VAL A 919 -4.55 -21.40 -27.01
N ASP A 920 -3.34 -21.05 -27.46
CA ASP A 920 -2.39 -20.27 -26.66
C ASP A 920 -2.91 -18.83 -26.47
N PRO A 921 -3.31 -18.44 -25.24
CA PRO A 921 -3.92 -17.12 -25.03
C PRO A 921 -2.93 -15.97 -25.26
N ARG A 922 -1.63 -16.25 -25.30
CA ARG A 922 -0.61 -15.24 -25.62
C ARG A 922 -0.74 -14.74 -27.06
N GLU A 923 -1.39 -15.50 -27.97
CA GLU A 923 -1.66 -15.02 -29.33
C GLU A 923 -2.62 -13.84 -29.32
N GLY A 924 -3.69 -13.93 -28.53
CA GLY A 924 -4.62 -12.82 -28.28
C GLY A 924 -3.94 -11.62 -27.62
N LEU A 925 -3.06 -11.87 -26.64
CA LEU A 925 -2.26 -10.80 -26.01
C LEU A 925 -1.37 -10.06 -27.03
N VAL A 926 -0.70 -10.80 -27.92
CA VAL A 926 0.13 -10.19 -28.97
C VAL A 926 -0.73 -9.42 -29.96
N ALA A 927 -1.84 -9.98 -30.42
CA ALA A 927 -2.76 -9.29 -31.33
C ALA A 927 -3.25 -7.97 -30.73
N TRP A 928 -3.61 -7.97 -29.44
CA TRP A 928 -4.01 -6.75 -28.72
C TRP A 928 -2.85 -5.77 -28.51
N THR A 929 -1.66 -6.26 -28.16
CA THR A 929 -0.47 -5.43 -27.91
C THR A 929 -0.04 -4.70 -29.18
N LEU A 930 -0.12 -5.38 -30.33
CA LEU A 930 0.31 -4.88 -31.63
C LEU A 930 -0.80 -4.18 -32.41
N ASP A 931 -2.01 -4.05 -31.85
CA ASP A 931 -3.07 -3.25 -32.47
C ASP A 931 -2.60 -1.79 -32.63
N PRO A 932 -2.68 -1.19 -33.84
CA PRO A 932 -2.37 0.22 -34.07
C PRO A 932 -3.08 1.21 -33.12
N LYS A 933 -4.22 0.82 -32.56
CA LYS A 933 -5.02 1.60 -31.60
C LYS A 933 -4.65 1.32 -30.14
N ASN A 934 -3.73 0.40 -29.87
CA ASN A 934 -3.28 0.11 -28.50
C ASN A 934 -2.69 1.39 -27.87
N PRO A 935 -3.18 1.83 -26.69
CA PRO A 935 -2.78 3.12 -26.13
C PRO A 935 -1.41 3.07 -25.42
N PHE A 936 -0.79 1.90 -25.32
CA PHE A 936 0.40 1.65 -24.50
C PHE A 936 1.65 1.38 -25.35
N PHE A 937 1.60 0.36 -26.22
CA PHE A 937 2.78 -0.25 -26.84
C PHE A 937 3.66 0.74 -27.61
N ALA A 938 3.08 1.44 -28.58
CA ALA A 938 3.82 2.41 -29.40
C ALA A 938 4.33 3.61 -28.58
N LYS A 939 3.59 4.06 -27.57
CA LYS A 939 3.99 5.17 -26.69
C LYS A 939 5.15 4.77 -25.78
N ALA A 940 5.11 3.57 -25.19
CA ALA A 940 6.19 3.06 -24.36
C ALA A 940 7.49 2.92 -25.15
N ALA A 941 7.42 2.40 -26.38
CA ALA A 941 8.55 2.31 -27.28
C ALA A 941 9.11 3.69 -27.65
N ALA A 942 8.24 4.59 -28.13
CA ALA A 942 8.64 5.92 -28.56
C ALA A 942 9.24 6.75 -27.42
N ASN A 943 8.65 6.69 -26.22
CA ASN A 943 9.14 7.40 -25.05
C ASN A 943 10.52 6.91 -24.60
N ARG A 944 10.78 5.60 -24.68
CA ARG A 944 12.09 5.02 -24.34
C ARG A 944 13.18 5.40 -25.34
N VAL A 945 12.86 5.37 -26.64
CA VAL A 945 13.76 5.88 -27.69
C VAL A 945 14.02 7.37 -27.51
N TRP A 946 12.98 8.15 -27.23
CA TRP A 946 13.10 9.58 -26.93
C TRP A 946 14.05 9.87 -25.77
N ALA A 947 13.88 9.15 -24.64
CA ALA A 947 14.71 9.32 -23.46
C ALA A 947 16.20 9.09 -23.75
N ASN A 948 16.53 8.21 -24.70
CA ASN A 948 17.91 8.04 -25.14
C ASN A 948 18.52 9.29 -25.78
N PHE A 949 17.73 10.09 -26.50
CA PHE A 949 18.22 11.30 -27.20
C PHE A 949 18.09 12.58 -26.37
N PHE A 950 17.20 12.60 -25.38
CA PHE A 950 17.00 13.78 -24.52
C PHE A 950 17.46 13.59 -23.07
N GLY A 951 17.83 12.37 -22.67
CA GLY A 951 18.21 11.98 -21.29
C GLY A 951 17.06 11.88 -20.32
N ARG A 952 15.83 12.06 -20.80
CA ARG A 952 14.60 12.04 -20.03
C ARG A 952 13.45 11.71 -20.98
N GLY A 953 12.54 10.84 -20.56
CA GLY A 953 11.31 10.59 -21.30
C GLY A 953 10.35 11.78 -21.25
N ILE A 954 9.42 11.83 -22.20
CA ILE A 954 8.25 12.70 -22.14
C ILE A 954 7.38 12.28 -20.94
N VAL A 955 7.29 10.98 -20.68
CA VAL A 955 6.94 10.42 -19.37
C VAL A 955 8.23 9.97 -18.69
N GLU A 956 8.46 10.38 -17.44
CA GLU A 956 9.67 10.03 -16.68
C GLU A 956 9.27 9.59 -15.26
N PRO A 957 9.66 8.39 -14.78
CA PRO A 957 10.44 7.36 -15.48
C PRO A 957 9.81 6.86 -16.78
N VAL A 958 10.63 6.35 -17.70
CA VAL A 958 10.21 6.11 -19.10
C VAL A 958 9.15 5.01 -19.28
N ASP A 959 8.90 4.24 -18.23
CA ASP A 959 8.05 3.06 -18.15
C ASP A 959 6.97 3.18 -17.07
N ASP A 960 6.60 4.41 -16.72
CA ASP A 960 5.73 4.74 -15.59
C ASP A 960 4.55 5.61 -16.04
N PHE A 961 3.78 5.07 -17.00
CA PHE A 961 2.61 5.72 -17.60
C PHE A 961 1.42 5.58 -16.68
N ARG A 962 1.03 6.68 -16.07
CA ARG A 962 0.12 6.63 -14.94
C ARG A 962 -0.62 7.97 -14.80
N VAL A 963 -1.84 7.99 -14.26
CA VAL A 963 -2.65 9.23 -14.12
C VAL A 963 -1.90 10.29 -13.32
N SER A 964 -1.15 9.84 -12.31
CA SER A 964 -0.33 10.68 -11.44
C SER A 964 1.05 11.07 -12.02
N ASN A 965 1.42 10.57 -13.21
CA ASN A 965 2.62 10.92 -13.98
C ASN A 965 2.29 11.07 -15.48
N PRO A 966 1.52 12.11 -15.85
CA PRO A 966 1.17 12.29 -17.24
C PRO A 966 2.40 12.71 -18.08
N PRO A 967 2.34 12.53 -19.41
CA PRO A 967 3.36 13.05 -20.30
C PRO A 967 3.52 14.58 -20.17
N SER A 968 4.76 15.07 -20.15
CA SER A 968 5.07 16.51 -20.16
C SER A 968 4.57 17.19 -21.43
N ASN A 969 4.48 16.44 -22.54
CA ASN A 969 3.87 16.87 -23.79
C ASN A 969 3.10 15.71 -24.43
N GLU A 970 1.85 15.54 -24.03
CA GLU A 970 0.97 14.47 -24.51
C GLU A 970 0.71 14.50 -26.03
N PRO A 971 0.44 15.66 -26.68
CA PRO A 971 0.35 15.74 -28.14
C PRO A 971 1.61 15.26 -28.86
N LEU A 972 2.79 15.61 -28.36
CA LEU A 972 4.07 15.16 -28.92
C LEU A 972 4.22 13.64 -28.83
N LEU A 973 3.94 13.05 -27.66
CA LEU A 973 4.07 11.62 -27.46
C LEU A 973 3.07 10.83 -28.32
N ASN A 974 1.85 11.32 -28.46
CA ASN A 974 0.85 10.72 -29.34
C ASN A 974 1.32 10.78 -30.79
N ALA A 975 1.80 11.92 -31.27
CA ALA A 975 2.29 12.07 -32.63
C ALA A 975 3.51 11.18 -32.94
N LEU A 976 4.43 11.01 -31.98
CA LEU A 976 5.55 10.07 -32.12
C LEU A 976 5.07 8.62 -32.21
N ALA A 977 4.09 8.23 -31.41
CA ALA A 977 3.52 6.88 -31.44
C ALA A 977 2.76 6.62 -32.75
N GLU A 978 1.97 7.58 -33.22
CA GLU A 978 1.27 7.51 -34.51
C GLU A 978 2.25 7.41 -35.69
N ASP A 979 3.31 8.22 -35.72
CA ASP A 979 4.37 8.14 -36.74
C ASP A 979 5.09 6.78 -36.68
N PHE A 980 5.39 6.29 -35.48
CA PHE A 980 6.06 4.99 -35.31
C PHE A 980 5.23 3.82 -35.84
N VAL A 981 3.92 3.82 -35.57
CA VAL A 981 2.96 2.84 -36.11
C VAL A 981 2.84 2.98 -37.63
N ALA A 982 2.71 4.20 -38.15
CA ALA A 982 2.58 4.46 -39.59
C ALA A 982 3.82 4.00 -40.40
N ASN A 983 4.99 4.00 -39.77
CA ASN A 983 6.24 3.51 -40.35
C ASN A 983 6.53 2.04 -39.99
N GLY A 984 5.51 1.26 -39.63
CA GLY A 984 5.62 -0.19 -39.45
C GLY A 984 6.49 -0.61 -38.25
N TYR A 985 6.57 0.23 -37.21
CA TYR A 985 7.39 0.02 -36.01
C TYR A 985 8.90 -0.03 -36.28
N ASP A 986 9.40 0.72 -37.29
CA ASP A 986 10.83 0.86 -37.59
C ASP A 986 11.53 1.83 -36.61
N LEU A 987 12.42 1.28 -35.77
CA LEU A 987 13.18 2.03 -34.78
C LEU A 987 14.13 3.06 -35.42
N LYS A 988 14.81 2.71 -36.51
CA LYS A 988 15.73 3.64 -37.18
C LYS A 988 14.98 4.80 -37.81
N GLN A 989 13.78 4.56 -38.34
CA GLN A 989 12.92 5.63 -38.84
C GLN A 989 12.50 6.60 -37.73
N LEU A 990 12.09 6.09 -36.56
CA LEU A 990 11.78 6.94 -35.40
C LEU A 990 13.00 7.78 -34.97
N MET A 991 14.18 7.15 -34.87
CA MET A 991 15.43 7.83 -34.52
C MET A 991 15.80 8.91 -35.55
N ARG A 992 15.65 8.63 -36.84
CA ARG A 992 15.85 9.57 -37.95
C ARG A 992 14.95 10.80 -37.79
N THR A 993 13.66 10.61 -37.49
CA THR A 993 12.71 11.71 -37.26
C THR A 993 13.13 12.57 -36.06
N ILE A 994 13.58 11.96 -34.96
CA ILE A 994 14.04 12.66 -33.76
C ILE A 994 15.31 13.47 -34.05
N LEU A 995 16.35 12.83 -34.61
CA LEU A 995 17.66 13.45 -34.86
C LEU A 995 17.58 14.63 -35.84
N ASN A 996 16.68 14.56 -36.82
CA ASN A 996 16.45 15.64 -37.78
C ASN A 996 15.55 16.77 -37.24
N SER A 997 14.94 16.63 -36.06
CA SER A 997 14.13 17.70 -35.46
C SER A 997 14.99 18.90 -35.06
N ARG A 998 14.40 20.10 -35.15
CA ARG A 998 15.03 21.32 -34.62
C ARG A 998 15.23 21.22 -33.10
N LEU A 999 14.28 20.58 -32.42
CA LEU A 999 14.29 20.38 -30.98
C LEU A 999 15.52 19.60 -30.47
N TYR A 1000 15.89 18.50 -31.14
CA TYR A 1000 17.10 17.76 -30.79
C TYR A 1000 18.37 18.60 -31.02
N GLN A 1001 18.33 19.52 -31.99
CA GLN A 1001 19.44 20.36 -32.40
C GLN A 1001 19.57 21.65 -31.58
N LEU A 1002 18.90 21.80 -30.44
CA LEU A 1002 19.09 22.94 -29.55
C LEU A 1002 20.42 22.85 -28.78
N SER A 1003 20.99 24.00 -28.44
CA SER A 1003 22.16 24.13 -27.58
C SER A 1003 21.82 23.77 -26.12
N SER A 1004 22.84 23.37 -25.35
CA SER A 1004 22.70 23.12 -23.91
C SER A 1004 22.73 24.39 -23.05
N THR A 1005 23.17 25.51 -23.64
CA THR A 1005 23.25 26.82 -22.99
C THR A 1005 21.84 27.39 -22.74
N PRO A 1006 21.44 27.59 -21.47
CA PRO A 1006 20.12 28.15 -21.16
C PRO A 1006 20.07 29.67 -21.42
N ASN A 1007 18.86 30.17 -21.65
CA ASN A 1007 18.51 31.59 -21.57
C ASN A 1007 17.70 31.87 -20.29
N GLU A 1008 17.34 33.12 -20.04
CA GLU A 1008 16.63 33.52 -18.80
C GLU A 1008 15.29 32.80 -18.61
N SER A 1009 14.59 32.45 -19.69
CA SER A 1009 13.25 31.86 -19.61
C SER A 1009 13.26 30.35 -19.37
N ASN A 1010 14.33 29.65 -19.78
CA ASN A 1010 14.40 28.18 -19.74
C ASN A 1010 15.48 27.62 -18.79
N LEU A 1011 16.15 28.47 -18.01
CA LEU A 1011 17.16 28.08 -17.03
C LEU A 1011 16.65 26.98 -16.08
N HIS A 1012 15.40 27.09 -15.65
CA HIS A 1012 14.73 26.16 -14.73
C HIS A 1012 13.88 25.10 -15.44
N ASP A 1013 13.87 25.05 -16.77
CA ASP A 1013 13.16 23.98 -17.48
C ASP A 1013 13.94 22.67 -17.37
N THR A 1014 13.31 21.67 -16.77
CA THR A 1014 13.89 20.34 -16.52
C THR A 1014 13.14 19.21 -17.22
N ARG A 1015 12.04 19.50 -17.94
CA ARG A 1015 11.18 18.45 -18.51
C ARG A 1015 10.50 18.78 -19.85
N ASN A 1016 10.58 20.02 -20.34
CA ASN A 1016 9.90 20.44 -21.57
C ASN A 1016 10.82 20.50 -22.78
N PHE A 1017 12.12 20.24 -22.60
CA PHE A 1017 13.10 20.14 -23.70
C PHE A 1017 13.31 21.47 -24.45
N SER A 1018 13.11 22.61 -23.80
CA SER A 1018 13.39 23.93 -24.40
C SER A 1018 14.89 24.23 -24.58
N ARG A 1019 15.75 23.28 -24.20
CA ARG A 1019 17.20 23.24 -24.44
C ARG A 1019 17.67 21.78 -24.39
N SER A 1020 18.89 21.51 -24.85
CA SER A 1020 19.51 20.20 -24.62
C SER A 1020 19.99 20.08 -23.17
N TYR A 1021 19.76 18.93 -22.55
CA TYR A 1021 20.33 18.63 -21.24
C TYR A 1021 21.70 17.95 -21.40
N ARG A 1022 22.66 18.35 -20.57
CA ARG A 1022 24.00 17.72 -20.54
C ARG A 1022 23.87 16.36 -19.88
N ARG A 1023 24.41 15.32 -20.52
CA ARG A 1023 24.28 13.93 -20.05
C ARG A 1023 25.64 13.27 -19.98
N ARG A 1024 25.93 12.65 -18.85
CA ARG A 1024 27.14 11.86 -18.67
C ARG A 1024 27.13 10.68 -19.64
N LEU A 1025 28.27 10.37 -20.23
CA LEU A 1025 28.41 9.18 -21.06
C LEU A 1025 28.24 7.89 -20.22
N PRO A 1026 27.54 6.87 -20.73
CA PRO A 1026 27.52 5.54 -20.13
C PRO A 1026 28.93 4.98 -19.95
N ALA A 1027 29.12 4.09 -18.97
CA ALA A 1027 30.44 3.57 -18.59
C ALA A 1027 31.25 3.02 -19.77
N GLU A 1028 30.61 2.20 -20.63
CA GLU A 1028 31.23 1.57 -21.79
C GLU A 1028 31.59 2.61 -22.85
N ALA A 1029 30.66 3.53 -23.15
CA ALA A 1029 30.91 4.61 -24.12
C ALA A 1029 32.05 5.52 -23.67
N LEU A 1030 32.12 5.85 -22.37
CA LEU A 1030 33.20 6.66 -21.81
C LEU A 1030 34.55 5.94 -21.84
N LEU A 1031 34.59 4.66 -21.45
CA LEU A 1031 35.83 3.87 -21.49
C LEU A 1031 36.34 3.71 -22.93
N ASP A 1032 35.44 3.39 -23.87
CA ASP A 1032 35.78 3.30 -25.29
C ASP A 1032 36.23 4.66 -25.84
N SER A 1033 35.63 5.77 -25.40
CA SER A 1033 36.07 7.13 -25.76
C SER A 1033 37.47 7.44 -25.24
N ILE A 1034 37.79 7.06 -24.00
CA ILE A 1034 39.13 7.21 -23.42
C ILE A 1034 40.15 6.40 -24.23
N ASN A 1035 39.83 5.15 -24.53
CA ASN A 1035 40.67 4.26 -25.33
C ASN A 1035 40.89 4.83 -26.75
N ASP A 1036 39.83 5.35 -27.36
CA ASP A 1036 39.89 6.00 -28.67
C ASP A 1036 40.76 7.24 -28.66
N VAL A 1037 40.73 8.07 -27.60
CA VAL A 1037 41.55 9.28 -27.44
C VAL A 1037 43.02 8.98 -27.14
N LEU A 1038 43.29 7.95 -26.34
CA LEU A 1038 44.65 7.56 -25.98
C LEU A 1038 45.30 6.63 -27.00
N GLY A 1039 44.53 6.02 -27.90
CA GLY A 1039 45.03 5.04 -28.86
C GLY A 1039 45.48 3.73 -28.17
N VAL A 1040 44.85 3.37 -27.06
CA VAL A 1040 45.18 2.18 -26.26
C VAL A 1040 43.90 1.39 -26.01
N THR A 1041 43.95 0.07 -26.18
CA THR A 1041 42.79 -0.82 -25.99
C THR A 1041 42.85 -1.55 -24.64
N ASP A 1042 41.71 -1.71 -23.99
CA ASP A 1042 41.57 -2.67 -22.88
C ASP A 1042 41.48 -4.12 -23.38
N THR A 1043 41.71 -5.05 -22.47
CA THR A 1043 41.40 -6.47 -22.64
C THR A 1043 40.34 -6.89 -21.63
N PHE A 1044 39.39 -7.70 -22.08
CA PHE A 1044 38.26 -8.15 -21.26
C PHE A 1044 38.27 -9.68 -21.17
N ASN A 1045 38.22 -10.21 -19.94
CA ASN A 1045 38.23 -11.66 -19.73
C ASN A 1045 37.03 -12.34 -20.43
N GLY A 1046 37.28 -13.45 -21.12
CA GLY A 1046 36.24 -14.16 -21.87
C GLY A 1046 35.81 -13.47 -23.18
N CYS A 1047 36.55 -12.46 -23.64
CA CYS A 1047 36.36 -11.80 -24.92
C CYS A 1047 37.64 -11.86 -25.78
N PRO A 1048 37.55 -11.86 -27.12
CA PRO A 1048 38.71 -11.78 -28.00
C PRO A 1048 39.54 -10.49 -27.81
N PRO A 1049 40.85 -10.49 -28.08
CA PRO A 1049 41.66 -9.27 -28.09
C PRO A 1049 41.08 -8.20 -29.05
N GLY A 1050 41.11 -6.93 -28.63
CA GLY A 1050 40.56 -5.81 -29.40
C GLY A 1050 39.05 -5.59 -29.21
N THR A 1051 38.37 -6.39 -28.38
CA THR A 1051 36.96 -6.18 -28.01
C THR A 1051 36.79 -4.84 -27.30
N ARG A 1052 35.82 -4.03 -27.75
CA ARG A 1052 35.43 -2.78 -27.09
C ARG A 1052 34.60 -3.03 -25.84
N ALA A 1053 34.56 -2.07 -24.91
CA ALA A 1053 33.71 -2.16 -23.72
C ALA A 1053 32.23 -2.35 -24.10
N MET A 1054 31.75 -1.66 -25.13
CA MET A 1054 30.37 -1.79 -25.65
C MET A 1054 30.02 -3.18 -26.19
N GLN A 1055 31.04 -4.00 -26.49
CA GLN A 1055 30.91 -5.34 -27.04
C GLN A 1055 31.00 -6.43 -25.98
N THR A 1056 31.19 -6.05 -24.71
CA THR A 1056 31.09 -7.01 -23.61
C THR A 1056 29.65 -7.49 -23.46
N TRP A 1057 29.49 -8.79 -23.17
CA TRP A 1057 28.20 -9.49 -23.18
C TRP A 1057 27.75 -9.96 -21.78
N SER A 1058 28.57 -9.73 -20.75
CA SER A 1058 28.29 -10.17 -19.38
C SER A 1058 28.93 -9.24 -18.34
N TYR A 1059 28.24 -9.02 -17.22
CA TYR A 1059 28.80 -8.30 -16.08
C TYR A 1059 29.97 -9.05 -15.41
N LYS A 1060 30.11 -10.37 -15.64
CA LYS A 1060 31.21 -11.17 -15.08
C LYS A 1060 32.58 -10.78 -15.66
N VAL A 1061 32.61 -9.91 -16.66
CA VAL A 1061 33.82 -9.25 -17.13
C VAL A 1061 34.30 -8.26 -16.05
N ASN A 1062 35.49 -8.52 -15.50
CA ASN A 1062 36.13 -7.67 -14.50
C ASN A 1062 36.54 -6.32 -15.11
N SER A 1063 36.02 -5.20 -14.58
CA SER A 1063 36.50 -3.87 -14.91
C SER A 1063 36.15 -2.87 -13.81
N GLN A 1064 37.17 -2.42 -13.08
CA GLN A 1064 37.02 -1.41 -12.03
C GLN A 1064 36.43 -0.10 -12.57
N PHE A 1065 36.73 0.25 -13.82
CA PHE A 1065 36.19 1.44 -14.46
C PHE A 1065 34.69 1.28 -14.71
N LEU A 1066 34.26 0.18 -15.33
CA LEU A 1066 32.82 -0.03 -15.61
C LEU A 1066 32.01 -0.03 -14.31
N ASP A 1067 32.53 -0.66 -13.26
CA ASP A 1067 31.87 -0.71 -11.96
C ASP A 1067 31.81 0.68 -11.28
N ALA A 1068 32.89 1.47 -11.34
CA ALA A 1068 32.92 2.84 -10.80
C ALA A 1068 31.97 3.81 -11.53
N PHE A 1069 31.71 3.57 -12.82
CA PHE A 1069 30.83 4.41 -13.66
C PHE A 1069 29.40 3.86 -13.78
N SER A 1070 28.99 3.07 -12.79
CA SER A 1070 27.62 2.57 -12.62
C SER A 1070 27.16 1.63 -13.72
N ARG A 1071 28.04 0.74 -14.22
CA ARG A 1071 27.59 -0.44 -14.97
C ARG A 1071 26.60 -1.20 -14.07
N PRO A 1072 25.39 -1.48 -14.56
CA PRO A 1072 24.32 -1.85 -13.64
C PRO A 1072 24.51 -3.29 -13.12
N ASN A 1073 24.11 -3.57 -11.87
CA ASN A 1073 24.28 -4.88 -11.21
C ASN A 1073 23.22 -5.91 -11.67
N PRO A 1074 23.59 -7.08 -12.22
CA PRO A 1074 22.68 -8.15 -12.67
C PRO A 1074 21.76 -8.77 -11.59
N SER A 1075 22.10 -8.63 -10.30
CA SER A 1075 21.31 -9.15 -9.18
C SER A 1075 20.20 -8.19 -8.76
N SER A 1076 20.13 -6.99 -9.34
CA SER A 1076 19.04 -6.04 -9.12
C SER A 1076 17.82 -6.39 -9.99
N ASP A 1077 16.61 -6.27 -9.44
CA ASP A 1077 15.39 -6.53 -10.19
C ASP A 1077 15.19 -5.55 -11.36
N ALA A 1078 14.97 -6.12 -12.54
CA ALA A 1078 14.65 -5.38 -13.76
C ALA A 1078 13.26 -4.70 -13.71
N PRO A 1079 13.03 -3.63 -14.49
CA PRO A 1079 13.98 -2.98 -15.38
C PRO A 1079 14.93 -2.05 -14.61
N CYS A 1080 16.21 -2.14 -14.93
CA CYS A 1080 17.24 -1.30 -14.35
C CYS A 1080 17.84 -0.42 -15.44
N GLU A 1081 17.56 0.87 -15.41
CA GLU A 1081 18.19 1.81 -16.32
C GLU A 1081 19.56 2.22 -15.78
N ARG A 1082 20.49 2.54 -16.69
CA ARG A 1082 21.83 2.99 -16.30
C ARG A 1082 21.77 4.34 -15.59
N ASP A 1083 22.36 4.42 -14.40
CA ASP A 1083 22.40 5.68 -13.66
C ASP A 1083 23.40 6.66 -14.31
N THR A 1084 22.88 7.71 -14.92
CA THR A 1084 23.68 8.78 -15.54
C THR A 1084 24.05 9.89 -14.55
N LYS A 1085 23.68 9.78 -13.26
CA LYS A 1085 24.10 10.74 -12.23
C LYS A 1085 25.61 10.67 -12.02
N THR A 1086 26.16 11.81 -11.60
CA THR A 1086 27.57 11.97 -11.27
C THR A 1086 27.81 11.60 -9.81
N SER A 1087 28.94 10.97 -9.51
CA SER A 1087 29.37 10.68 -8.13
C SER A 1087 30.80 11.18 -7.86
N VAL A 1088 31.11 11.40 -6.57
CA VAL A 1088 32.47 11.75 -6.13
C VAL A 1088 33.47 10.65 -6.52
N VAL A 1089 33.06 9.38 -6.45
CA VAL A 1089 33.89 8.23 -6.83
C VAL A 1089 34.30 8.32 -8.30
N GLN A 1090 33.38 8.68 -9.20
CA GLN A 1090 33.66 8.83 -10.63
C GLN A 1090 34.66 9.96 -10.89
N ALA A 1091 34.48 11.12 -10.24
CA ALA A 1091 35.40 12.25 -10.36
C ALA A 1091 36.80 11.89 -9.86
N LEU A 1092 36.91 11.25 -8.68
CA LEU A 1092 38.19 10.80 -8.13
C LEU A 1092 38.86 9.74 -9.01
N HIS A 1093 38.07 8.87 -9.65
CA HIS A 1093 38.59 7.87 -10.58
C HIS A 1093 39.24 8.54 -11.80
N MET A 1094 38.59 9.53 -12.43
CA MET A 1094 39.16 10.27 -13.56
C MET A 1094 40.46 11.01 -13.18
N MET A 1095 40.50 11.57 -11.96
CA MET A 1095 41.63 12.39 -11.50
C MET A 1095 42.83 11.60 -11.00
N ASN A 1096 42.65 10.37 -10.51
CA ASN A 1096 43.70 9.66 -9.75
C ASN A 1096 43.90 8.18 -10.13
N SER A 1097 43.17 7.66 -11.13
CA SER A 1097 43.28 6.23 -11.47
C SER A 1097 44.65 5.90 -12.05
N ARG A 1098 45.36 4.97 -11.38
CA ARG A 1098 46.62 4.41 -11.89
C ARG A 1098 46.44 3.73 -13.25
N ALA A 1099 45.28 3.11 -13.48
CA ALA A 1099 44.97 2.47 -14.76
C ALA A 1099 44.87 3.52 -15.88
N LEU A 1100 44.18 4.64 -15.65
CA LEU A 1100 44.10 5.74 -16.62
C LEU A 1100 45.49 6.36 -16.86
N HIS A 1101 46.27 6.61 -15.81
CA HIS A 1101 47.63 7.11 -15.95
C HIS A 1101 48.53 6.16 -16.75
N SER A 1102 48.40 4.85 -16.56
CA SER A 1102 49.16 3.84 -17.32
C SER A 1102 48.79 3.80 -18.81
N LYS A 1103 47.54 4.12 -19.16
CA LYS A 1103 47.11 4.27 -20.57
C LYS A 1103 47.70 5.55 -21.18
N LEU A 1104 47.71 6.63 -20.42
CA LEU A 1104 48.25 7.92 -20.86
C LEU A 1104 49.75 7.83 -21.18
N SER A 1105 50.52 7.16 -20.34
CA SER A 1105 51.98 6.97 -20.46
C SER A 1105 52.38 5.73 -21.28
N ASN A 1106 51.43 5.09 -21.98
CA ASN A 1106 51.68 3.85 -22.71
C ASN A 1106 52.65 4.08 -23.89
N PRO A 1107 53.72 3.27 -24.04
CA PRO A 1107 54.73 3.47 -25.09
C PRO A 1107 54.23 3.19 -26.52
N GLN A 1108 53.11 2.50 -26.68
CA GLN A 1108 52.41 2.31 -27.95
C GLN A 1108 51.18 3.23 -28.11
N GLY A 1109 50.93 4.11 -27.14
CA GLY A 1109 49.79 5.03 -27.15
C GLY A 1109 50.01 6.28 -28.02
N ARG A 1110 48.92 7.00 -28.28
CA ARG A 1110 48.90 8.20 -29.12
C ARG A 1110 49.76 9.33 -28.56
N VAL A 1111 49.82 9.46 -27.23
CA VAL A 1111 50.71 10.43 -26.56
C VAL A 1111 52.16 10.22 -27.00
N LYS A 1112 52.65 8.98 -26.93
CA LYS A 1112 54.03 8.66 -27.32
C LYS A 1112 54.25 8.93 -28.81
N ALA A 1113 53.30 8.53 -29.65
CA ALA A 1113 53.36 8.78 -31.10
C ALA A 1113 53.43 10.28 -31.43
N TRP A 1114 52.64 11.13 -30.77
CA TRP A 1114 52.71 12.58 -30.95
C TRP A 1114 53.99 13.19 -30.39
N ALA A 1115 54.43 12.73 -29.22
CA ALA A 1115 55.66 13.21 -28.59
C ALA A 1115 56.90 12.94 -29.46
N ASP A 1116 56.96 11.76 -30.09
CA ASP A 1116 58.05 11.36 -31.00
C ASP A 1116 57.94 11.99 -32.40
N SER A 1117 56.76 12.52 -32.76
CA SER A 1117 56.53 13.13 -34.07
C SER A 1117 57.24 14.48 -34.21
N ALA A 1118 57.52 14.87 -35.46
CA ALA A 1118 58.05 16.18 -35.81
C ALA A 1118 57.01 17.32 -35.83
N LYS A 1119 55.74 17.03 -35.48
CA LYS A 1119 54.64 18.01 -35.54
C LYS A 1119 54.88 19.17 -34.57
N PRO A 1120 54.64 20.43 -34.94
CA PRO A 1120 54.77 21.52 -33.98
C PRO A 1120 53.64 21.43 -32.91
N PRO A 1121 53.84 21.97 -31.70
CA PRO A 1121 52.87 21.85 -30.61
C PRO A 1121 51.45 22.30 -30.98
N GLU A 1122 51.29 23.32 -31.80
CA GLU A 1122 49.97 23.77 -32.25
C GLU A 1122 49.21 22.72 -33.07
N GLU A 1123 49.90 21.89 -33.84
CA GLU A 1123 49.27 20.82 -34.62
C GLU A 1123 48.85 19.67 -33.69
N ILE A 1124 49.69 19.32 -32.72
CA ILE A 1124 49.34 18.33 -31.68
C ILE A 1124 48.11 18.78 -30.89
N VAL A 1125 48.06 20.06 -30.49
CA VAL A 1125 46.90 20.61 -29.78
C VAL A 1125 45.64 20.54 -30.64
N ARG A 1126 45.70 20.90 -31.93
CA ARG A 1126 44.53 20.80 -32.81
C ARG A 1126 44.06 19.36 -32.97
N GLU A 1127 44.96 18.41 -33.17
CA GLU A 1127 44.61 16.99 -33.27
C GLU A 1127 44.03 16.44 -31.96
N ALA A 1128 44.56 16.86 -30.81
CA ALA A 1128 44.05 16.48 -29.51
C ALA A 1128 42.60 16.95 -29.31
N TYR A 1129 42.28 18.20 -29.66
CA TYR A 1129 40.93 18.74 -29.57
C TYR A 1129 39.96 18.06 -30.56
N LEU A 1130 40.38 17.82 -31.81
CA LEU A 1130 39.57 17.11 -32.79
C LEU A 1130 39.27 15.67 -32.36
N THR A 1131 40.23 15.01 -31.70
CA THR A 1131 40.10 13.64 -31.24
C THR A 1131 39.26 13.54 -29.95
N ALA A 1132 39.51 14.41 -28.97
CA ALA A 1132 38.87 14.33 -27.66
C ALA A 1132 37.51 15.02 -27.62
N LEU A 1133 37.39 16.19 -28.25
CA LEU A 1133 36.21 17.08 -28.16
C LEU A 1133 35.47 17.25 -29.48
N ASN A 1134 35.99 16.72 -30.60
CA ASN A 1134 35.38 16.81 -31.94
C ASN A 1134 35.14 18.24 -32.42
N ARG A 1135 36.04 19.16 -32.06
CA ARG A 1135 36.08 20.54 -32.52
C ARG A 1135 37.51 21.06 -32.58
N TYR A 1136 37.71 22.20 -33.23
CA TYR A 1136 38.96 22.94 -33.10
C TYR A 1136 39.02 23.67 -31.74
N PRO A 1137 40.22 23.88 -31.17
CA PRO A 1137 40.38 24.74 -30.00
C PRO A 1137 40.04 26.18 -30.39
N THR A 1138 39.43 26.93 -29.48
CA THR A 1138 39.34 28.39 -29.59
C THR A 1138 40.75 29.00 -29.55
N GLU A 1139 40.91 30.25 -30.01
CA GLU A 1139 42.21 30.92 -29.97
C GLU A 1139 42.80 30.97 -28.54
N LYS A 1140 41.95 31.24 -27.55
CA LYS A 1140 42.36 31.26 -26.13
C LYS A 1140 42.79 29.88 -25.64
N GLU A 1141 42.03 28.84 -25.96
CA GLU A 1141 42.38 27.45 -25.61
C GLU A 1141 43.68 27.01 -26.28
N LEU A 1142 43.88 27.38 -27.56
CA LEU A 1142 45.09 27.06 -28.31
C LEU A 1142 46.33 27.70 -27.67
N GLU A 1143 46.25 28.99 -27.29
CA GLU A 1143 47.39 29.66 -26.64
C GLU A 1143 47.70 29.08 -25.26
N VAL A 1144 46.69 28.78 -24.44
CA VAL A 1144 46.87 28.13 -23.14
C VAL A 1144 47.48 26.74 -23.30
N ALA A 1145 46.93 25.92 -24.19
CA ALA A 1145 47.42 24.57 -24.47
C ALA A 1145 48.83 24.57 -25.08
N LYS A 1146 49.22 25.58 -25.85
CA LYS A 1146 50.61 25.72 -26.33
C LYS A 1146 51.59 26.10 -25.22
N SER A 1147 51.15 26.86 -24.21
CA SER A 1147 52.06 27.32 -23.15
C SER A 1147 52.62 26.19 -22.29
N ILE A 1148 51.92 25.06 -22.17
CA ILE A 1148 52.40 23.91 -21.38
C ILE A 1148 53.69 23.30 -21.97
N TYR A 1149 53.86 23.37 -23.29
CA TYR A 1149 55.08 22.92 -23.98
C TYR A 1149 56.27 23.88 -23.79
N LYS A 1150 56.03 25.07 -23.24
CA LYS A 1150 57.04 26.12 -22.99
C LYS A 1150 57.38 26.29 -21.51
N ALA A 1151 56.74 25.52 -20.62
CA ALA A 1151 56.99 25.62 -19.18
C ALA A 1151 58.44 25.20 -18.84
N PRO A 1152 59.06 25.77 -17.79
CA PRO A 1152 60.37 25.32 -17.31
C PRO A 1152 60.34 23.82 -17.00
N ASP A 1153 61.35 23.07 -17.47
CA ASP A 1153 61.47 21.61 -17.35
C ASP A 1153 60.43 20.77 -18.12
N ALA A 1154 59.59 21.38 -18.97
CA ALA A 1154 58.61 20.65 -19.77
C ALA A 1154 59.28 19.69 -20.76
N LYS A 1155 59.15 18.39 -20.52
CA LYS A 1155 59.44 17.37 -21.53
C LYS A 1155 58.25 17.28 -22.48
N ARG A 1156 58.53 17.20 -23.78
CA ARG A 1156 57.51 17.14 -24.84
C ARG A 1156 56.46 16.04 -24.62
N GLN A 1157 56.89 14.87 -24.14
CA GLN A 1157 55.97 13.79 -23.76
C GLN A 1157 55.08 14.20 -22.57
N GLY A 1158 55.66 14.66 -21.46
CA GLY A 1158 54.90 15.10 -20.27
C GLY A 1158 53.90 16.23 -20.57
N ALA A 1159 54.30 17.21 -21.40
CA ALA A 1159 53.38 18.26 -21.85
C ALA A 1159 52.20 17.72 -22.67
N THR A 1160 52.41 16.65 -23.45
CA THR A 1160 51.34 15.98 -24.22
C THR A 1160 50.45 15.12 -23.30
N GLU A 1161 51.03 14.49 -22.29
CA GLU A 1161 50.30 13.78 -21.22
C GLU A 1161 49.38 14.74 -20.47
N ASP A 1162 49.90 15.88 -20.00
CA ASP A 1162 49.14 16.91 -19.28
C ASP A 1162 47.99 17.47 -20.13
N LEU A 1163 48.23 17.70 -21.43
CA LEU A 1163 47.20 18.17 -22.37
C LEU A 1163 46.03 17.19 -22.43
N LEU A 1164 46.29 15.91 -22.74
CA LEU A 1164 45.22 14.92 -22.84
C LEU A 1164 44.57 14.65 -21.50
N TRP A 1165 45.33 14.65 -20.39
CA TRP A 1165 44.76 14.49 -19.06
C TRP A 1165 43.76 15.59 -18.72
N ALA A 1166 44.09 16.85 -19.04
CA ALA A 1166 43.20 17.98 -18.86
C ALA A 1166 41.93 17.87 -19.73
N LEU A 1167 42.08 17.46 -21.00
CA LEU A 1167 40.93 17.26 -21.90
C LEU A 1167 40.02 16.13 -21.42
N LEU A 1168 40.57 14.97 -21.02
CA LEU A 1168 39.81 13.82 -20.52
C LEU A 1168 39.05 14.13 -19.22
N ASN A 1169 39.57 15.03 -18.39
CA ASN A 1169 38.93 15.47 -17.15
C ASN A 1169 37.99 16.68 -17.34
N SER A 1170 37.84 17.19 -18.57
CA SER A 1170 36.91 18.29 -18.84
C SER A 1170 35.45 17.84 -18.81
N ALA A 1171 34.55 18.74 -18.44
CA ALA A 1171 33.12 18.48 -18.51
C ALA A 1171 32.66 18.18 -19.96
N GLU A 1172 33.25 18.84 -20.96
CA GLU A 1172 32.92 18.60 -22.37
C GLU A 1172 33.29 17.17 -22.83
N PHE A 1173 34.31 16.55 -22.23
CA PHE A 1173 34.67 15.17 -22.55
C PHE A 1173 33.76 14.14 -21.88
N VAL A 1174 33.51 14.30 -20.58
CA VAL A 1174 32.76 13.31 -19.77
C VAL A 1174 31.26 13.33 -20.07
N PHE A 1175 30.77 14.44 -20.62
CA PHE A 1175 29.39 14.61 -21.07
C PHE A 1175 29.29 14.50 -22.60
N ASN A 1176 28.06 14.29 -23.08
CA ASN A 1176 27.76 14.11 -24.49
C ASN A 1176 27.89 15.40 -25.33
N HIS A 1177 27.77 16.57 -24.70
CA HIS A 1177 28.23 17.90 -25.15
C HIS A 1177 27.88 19.00 -24.12
#